data_AF-A0A976IFS2-F1
#
_entry.id   AF-A0A976IFS2-F1
#
_cell.length_a   1.000
_cell.length_b   1.000
_cell.length_c   1.000
_cell.angle_alpha   90.00
_cell.angle_beta   90.00
_cell.angle_gamma   90.00
#
_symmetry.space_group_name_H-M   'P 1'
#
loop_
_entity.id
_entity.type
_entity.pdbx_description
1 polymer ?
#
loop_
_entity_poly.entity_id
_entity_poly.type
_entity_poly.pdbx_seq_one_letter_code
_entity_poly.pdbx_strand_id
1 'polypeptide(L)'
;MLWPREEFHAAYAQIKHDALQGGGTCSILLLVALDVDALCAAEILTRLLRADMLSYSLLAMRGYEDVLEARETRIRSADGRVRGGMELRSVILLNCGAIVDVAKLLALPRHVKCYVFDSHRPIHLANLYDEHQQIVVFDDEALPLDAYPAFGPDLDVEDWENDSSEDEQDTSEGEAEVPEDTNVEVGDKRGRDNNNEHDVENTKRRRNESADLTTQEGIPALDVKRQRRQAILRYYRGSFHGAPAATIAYEIAQQLNRATREILWFAIVGLTKQLVLEEIDMDNYNLLIARYQDEVLAMQQTTVAHSTNELFPGYDDGKLTFEEEYRFLCYRHWSLYEAMYYSDYVASKLGLYDTQVRRLGASKALETTTLESNLHVFLARMGISLRQSRQQFAYMPLELKQLLRHKMHEMASEFGLDDLFYGSFQRQFAFQYQLCAADAVYGLQALLEAPERYIASVFETETRAREKALVTLFAQDTSMSSSLWETQDPDGNTDSFRQHNFMLAHTALACHSVTSSKLMESGIQVAMALKQAIVRVGLSIMQRKLLVRVKHFRYVCLHVPENEQELFANANVLTQLALFLLNVHRASGKWGGPPTRGRQKVVNEESEDEEDRDEDVHETTTAIVPLVLITRNPQENCFLVIGLTCPSTPGEIHRNTLGTAFKLAAGETGANFRQDGFTSAVMEIQIDEIQNFVEQLHNVLDA
;
A
#
# COMPACT_ATOMS: atom_id res chain seq x y z
N MET A 1 -13.15 17.68 8.26
CA MET A 1 -14.37 17.33 7.51
C MET A 1 -14.03 16.34 6.40
N LEU A 2 -14.86 15.32 6.21
CA LEU A 2 -14.81 14.44 5.02
C LEU A 2 -15.62 15.08 3.88
N TRP A 3 -15.04 15.18 2.68
CA TRP A 3 -15.63 15.86 1.53
C TRP A 3 -16.20 14.84 0.53
N PRO A 4 -17.49 14.92 0.17
CA PRO A 4 -18.15 13.89 -0.63
C PRO A 4 -17.62 13.86 -2.06
N ARG A 5 -17.52 12.65 -2.62
CA ARG A 5 -17.01 12.37 -3.97
C ARG A 5 -17.73 13.16 -5.06
N GLU A 6 -19.05 13.30 -4.97
CA GLU A 6 -19.88 14.02 -5.94
C GLU A 6 -19.53 15.51 -6.07
N GLU A 7 -18.91 16.12 -5.04
CA GLU A 7 -18.65 17.56 -4.95
C GLU A 7 -17.17 17.93 -5.03
N PHE A 8 -16.30 17.05 -5.53
CA PHE A 8 -14.86 17.33 -5.69
C PHE A 8 -14.56 18.57 -6.54
N HIS A 9 -15.38 18.85 -7.56
CA HIS A 9 -15.31 20.10 -8.33
C HIS A 9 -15.52 21.36 -7.47
N ALA A 10 -16.36 21.29 -6.43
CA ALA A 10 -16.60 22.40 -5.51
C ALA A 10 -15.42 22.64 -4.57
N ALA A 11 -14.77 21.56 -4.08
CA ALA A 11 -13.52 21.67 -3.32
C ALA A 11 -12.41 22.32 -4.16
N TYR A 12 -12.25 21.92 -5.44
CA TYR A 12 -11.28 22.58 -6.34
C TYR A 12 -11.65 24.04 -6.63
N ALA A 13 -12.94 24.35 -6.80
CA ALA A 13 -13.40 25.73 -6.97
C ALA A 13 -13.08 26.59 -5.73
N GLN A 14 -13.18 26.03 -4.52
CA GLN A 14 -12.77 26.69 -3.28
C GLN A 14 -11.25 26.94 -3.25
N ILE A 15 -10.42 25.94 -3.57
CA ILE A 15 -8.95 26.10 -3.69
C ILE A 15 -8.62 27.25 -4.65
N LYS A 16 -9.25 27.29 -5.82
CA LYS A 16 -9.07 28.33 -6.83
C LYS A 16 -9.54 29.71 -6.33
N HIS A 17 -10.68 29.78 -5.65
CA HIS A 17 -11.20 31.03 -5.09
C HIS A 17 -10.24 31.60 -4.04
N ASP A 18 -9.83 30.78 -3.08
CA ASP A 18 -8.92 31.18 -1.99
C ASP A 18 -7.55 31.58 -2.54
N ALA A 19 -7.04 30.87 -3.54
CA ALA A 19 -5.77 31.19 -4.20
C ALA A 19 -5.78 32.56 -4.91
N LEU A 20 -6.89 32.92 -5.57
CA LEU A 20 -7.06 34.21 -6.25
C LEU A 20 -7.16 35.40 -5.28
N GLN A 21 -7.62 35.17 -4.03
CA GLN A 21 -7.59 36.21 -2.99
C GLN A 21 -6.16 36.56 -2.53
N GLY A 22 -5.15 35.75 -2.87
CA GLY A 22 -3.74 36.00 -2.55
C GLY A 22 -3.08 37.13 -3.36
N GLY A 23 -3.78 37.77 -4.31
CA GLY A 23 -3.25 38.95 -5.01
C GLY A 23 -2.10 38.68 -5.97
N GLY A 24 -1.91 37.42 -6.41
CA GLY A 24 -0.89 37.02 -7.38
C GLY A 24 0.41 36.45 -6.77
N THR A 25 0.45 36.26 -5.45
CA THR A 25 1.56 35.59 -4.75
C THR A 25 1.37 34.07 -4.73
N CYS A 26 2.40 33.32 -4.31
CA CYS A 26 2.32 31.87 -4.17
C CYS A 26 1.41 31.49 -2.98
N SER A 27 0.17 31.09 -3.26
CA SER A 27 -0.88 30.90 -2.25
C SER A 27 -1.21 29.44 -1.95
N ILE A 28 -0.61 28.50 -2.69
CA ILE A 28 -0.81 27.06 -2.55
C ILE A 28 0.53 26.36 -2.27
N LEU A 29 0.59 25.56 -1.20
CA LEU A 29 1.71 24.70 -0.86
C LEU A 29 1.31 23.22 -0.98
N LEU A 30 1.99 22.47 -1.85
CA LEU A 30 1.84 21.02 -2.00
C LEU A 30 2.96 20.32 -1.23
N LEU A 31 2.60 19.46 -0.28
CA LEU A 31 3.51 18.54 0.41
C LEU A 31 3.21 17.14 -0.13
N VAL A 32 4.22 16.52 -0.75
CA VAL A 32 4.07 15.29 -1.55
C VAL A 32 4.93 14.19 -0.95
N ALA A 33 4.35 13.05 -0.57
CA ALA A 33 5.14 11.92 -0.12
C ALA A 33 6.13 11.44 -1.21
N LEU A 34 7.27 10.87 -0.81
CA LEU A 34 8.23 10.19 -1.69
C LEU A 34 7.69 8.82 -2.16
N ASP A 35 6.60 8.86 -2.92
CA ASP A 35 5.86 7.71 -3.42
C ASP A 35 5.34 7.94 -4.85
N VAL A 36 5.17 6.87 -5.62
CA VAL A 36 4.75 6.96 -7.04
C VAL A 36 3.30 7.44 -7.17
N ASP A 37 2.39 7.01 -6.27
CA ASP A 37 1.01 7.51 -6.26
C ASP A 37 0.95 9.02 -5.95
N ALA A 38 1.68 9.46 -4.93
CA ALA A 38 1.80 10.88 -4.58
C ALA A 38 2.40 11.72 -5.73
N LEU A 39 3.42 11.21 -6.40
CA LEU A 39 4.04 11.82 -7.58
C LEU A 39 3.04 11.96 -8.74
N CYS A 40 2.26 10.92 -9.01
CA CYS A 40 1.21 10.94 -10.03
C CYS A 40 0.08 11.93 -9.68
N ALA A 41 -0.40 11.93 -8.43
CA ALA A 41 -1.36 12.90 -7.93
C ALA A 41 -0.84 14.35 -8.05
N ALA A 42 0.44 14.57 -7.75
CA ALA A 42 1.08 15.88 -7.84
C ALA A 42 1.15 16.41 -9.28
N GLU A 43 1.54 15.60 -10.26
CA GLU A 43 1.57 16.04 -11.66
C GLU A 43 0.15 16.24 -12.23
N ILE A 44 -0.86 15.46 -11.80
CA ILE A 44 -2.28 15.74 -12.12
C ILE A 44 -2.71 17.11 -11.58
N LEU A 45 -2.57 17.34 -10.27
CA LEU A 45 -3.04 18.55 -9.62
C LEU A 45 -2.28 19.79 -10.10
N THR A 46 -0.95 19.72 -10.20
CA THR A 46 -0.15 20.85 -10.68
C THR A 46 -0.47 21.20 -12.14
N ARG A 47 -0.85 20.26 -13.00
CA ARG A 47 -1.37 20.57 -14.34
C ARG A 47 -2.70 21.33 -14.30
N LEU A 48 -3.63 20.95 -13.43
CA LEU A 48 -4.88 21.69 -13.24
C LEU A 48 -4.60 23.12 -12.75
N LEU A 49 -3.72 23.28 -11.76
CA LEU A 49 -3.30 24.59 -11.23
C LEU A 49 -2.60 25.45 -12.29
N ARG A 50 -1.66 24.89 -13.07
CA ARG A 50 -1.00 25.56 -14.22
C ARG A 50 -2.04 26.00 -15.26
N ALA A 51 -3.04 25.16 -15.57
CA ALA A 51 -4.10 25.49 -16.53
C ALA A 51 -5.04 26.62 -16.04
N ASP A 52 -5.17 26.82 -14.72
CA ASP A 52 -5.88 27.95 -14.12
C ASP A 52 -4.95 29.15 -13.78
N MET A 53 -3.68 29.11 -14.19
CA MET A 53 -2.66 30.13 -13.92
C MET A 53 -2.42 30.40 -12.42
N LEU A 54 -2.58 29.38 -11.57
CA LEU A 54 -2.37 29.47 -10.13
C LEU A 54 -0.91 29.17 -9.76
N SER A 55 -0.28 30.07 -9.00
CA SER A 55 1.07 29.88 -8.46
C SER A 55 1.06 28.96 -7.25
N TYR A 56 1.93 27.95 -7.27
CA TYR A 56 2.08 26.97 -6.19
C TYR A 56 3.56 26.68 -5.90
N SER A 57 3.84 26.19 -4.69
CA SER A 57 5.12 25.61 -4.29
C SER A 57 4.92 24.12 -4.04
N LEU A 58 5.87 23.29 -4.45
CA LEU A 58 5.84 21.83 -4.27
C LEU A 58 7.06 21.41 -3.45
N LEU A 59 6.86 20.56 -2.44
CA LEU A 59 7.90 19.95 -1.63
C LEU A 59 7.70 18.44 -1.56
N ALA A 60 8.80 17.70 -1.63
CA ALA A 60 8.83 16.24 -1.48
C ALA A 60 9.21 15.88 -0.04
N MET A 61 8.50 14.92 0.55
CA MET A 61 8.54 14.59 1.98
C MET A 61 8.79 13.09 2.17
N ARG A 62 9.69 12.71 3.08
CA ARG A 62 9.96 11.31 3.47
C ARG A 62 9.09 10.87 4.66
N GLY A 63 8.87 11.76 5.61
CA GLY A 63 8.17 11.50 6.87
C GLY A 63 7.58 12.77 7.49
N TYR A 64 7.08 12.67 8.71
CA TYR A 64 6.46 13.79 9.41
C TYR A 64 7.47 14.81 9.97
N GLU A 65 8.75 14.45 10.17
CA GLU A 65 9.83 15.38 10.51
C GLU A 65 10.03 16.42 9.39
N ASP A 66 10.09 15.98 8.13
CA ASP A 66 10.14 16.88 6.97
C ASP A 66 8.89 17.80 6.94
N VAL A 67 7.71 17.30 7.32
CA VAL A 67 6.46 18.08 7.40
C VAL A 67 6.50 19.13 8.52
N LEU A 68 7.15 18.81 9.65
CA LEU A 68 7.42 19.75 10.73
C LEU A 68 8.44 20.82 10.30
N GLU A 69 9.46 20.46 9.52
CA GLU A 69 10.40 21.44 8.94
C GLU A 69 9.69 22.36 7.93
N ALA A 70 8.88 21.80 7.03
CA ALA A 70 8.05 22.59 6.11
C ALA A 70 7.08 23.54 6.84
N ARG A 71 6.55 23.13 7.99
CA ARG A 71 5.76 24.00 8.87
C ARG A 71 6.58 25.18 9.38
N GLU A 72 7.76 24.95 9.94
CA GLU A 72 8.58 26.05 10.50
C GLU A 72 9.24 26.94 9.44
N THR A 73 9.52 26.42 8.24
CA THR A 73 10.19 27.16 7.16
C THR A 73 9.24 27.84 6.18
N ARG A 74 8.08 27.24 5.87
CA ARG A 74 7.11 27.74 4.86
C ARG A 74 5.80 28.24 5.43
N ILE A 75 5.34 27.73 6.58
CA ILE A 75 4.06 28.12 7.21
C ILE A 75 4.27 29.16 8.32
N ARG A 76 5.44 29.17 8.98
CA ARG A 76 5.77 30.03 10.14
C ARG A 76 7.03 30.88 9.92
N SER A 77 7.32 31.74 10.90
CA SER A 77 8.59 32.48 11.01
C SER A 77 9.21 32.24 12.38
N ALA A 78 10.53 32.44 12.49
CA ALA A 78 11.34 32.17 13.68
C ALA A 78 10.88 32.88 14.98
N ASP A 79 10.10 33.96 14.88
CA ASP A 79 9.56 34.70 16.03
C ASP A 79 8.16 34.21 16.49
N GLY A 80 7.67 33.07 15.99
CA GLY A 80 6.31 32.58 16.25
C GLY A 80 5.20 33.44 15.63
N ARG A 81 5.56 34.45 14.85
CA ARG A 81 4.65 35.21 13.97
C ARG A 81 4.63 34.57 12.59
N VAL A 82 3.48 34.58 11.92
CA VAL A 82 3.38 34.25 10.49
C VAL A 82 4.37 35.15 9.73
N ARG A 83 5.18 34.59 8.80
CA ARG A 83 6.09 35.39 7.97
C ARG A 83 5.28 36.51 7.30
N GLY A 84 5.85 37.71 7.28
CA GLY A 84 5.18 38.92 6.79
C GLY A 84 4.91 38.87 5.28
N GLY A 85 3.81 38.23 4.90
CA GLY A 85 3.28 38.15 3.54
C GLY A 85 1.88 37.56 3.60
N MET A 86 0.89 38.22 3.00
CA MET A 86 -0.53 37.78 3.03
C MET A 86 -0.83 36.61 2.07
N GLU A 87 0.12 35.68 1.89
CA GLU A 87 0.23 34.86 0.68
C GLU A 87 -0.45 33.50 0.77
N LEU A 88 -0.06 32.65 1.74
CA LEU A 88 -0.55 31.27 1.82
C LEU A 88 -2.04 31.19 2.20
N ARG A 89 -2.79 30.33 1.51
CA ARG A 89 -4.23 30.09 1.71
C ARG A 89 -4.61 28.61 1.72
N SER A 90 -3.92 27.81 0.91
CA SER A 90 -4.18 26.38 0.78
C SER A 90 -2.90 25.57 0.99
N VAL A 91 -2.95 24.59 1.89
CA VAL A 91 -1.97 23.50 1.97
C VAL A 91 -2.62 22.25 1.40
N ILE A 92 -1.88 21.46 0.63
CA ILE A 92 -2.35 20.21 0.04
C ILE A 92 -1.37 19.10 0.43
N LEU A 93 -1.85 18.06 1.10
CA LEU A 93 -1.08 16.86 1.45
C LEU A 93 -1.41 15.74 0.47
N LEU A 94 -0.39 15.15 -0.16
CA LEU A 94 -0.53 14.05 -1.12
C LEU A 94 0.15 12.77 -0.61
N ASN A 95 -0.64 11.70 -0.51
CA ASN A 95 -0.38 10.41 0.13
C ASN A 95 0.25 10.49 1.53
N CYS A 96 -0.15 11.50 2.31
CA CYS A 96 0.26 11.68 3.70
C CYS A 96 -0.76 12.49 4.52
N GLY A 97 -0.74 12.30 5.84
CA GLY A 97 -1.49 13.11 6.81
C GLY A 97 -2.83 12.54 7.28
N ALA A 98 -3.45 11.56 6.61
CA ALA A 98 -4.74 11.04 7.08
C ALA A 98 -4.67 10.36 8.44
N ILE A 99 -3.59 9.64 8.75
CA ILE A 99 -3.43 8.83 9.97
C ILE A 99 -3.00 9.62 11.22
N VAL A 100 -2.79 10.95 11.12
CA VAL A 100 -2.36 11.83 12.22
C VAL A 100 -3.28 13.04 12.34
N ASP A 101 -3.34 13.67 13.52
CA ASP A 101 -3.99 14.97 13.69
C ASP A 101 -3.23 16.07 12.91
N VAL A 102 -3.75 16.42 11.72
CA VAL A 102 -3.15 17.44 10.84
C VAL A 102 -3.28 18.83 11.43
N ALA A 103 -4.36 19.11 12.17
CA ALA A 103 -4.59 20.39 12.81
C ALA A 103 -3.51 20.67 13.87
N LYS A 104 -3.13 19.67 14.67
CA LYS A 104 -2.01 19.75 15.63
C LYS A 104 -0.64 19.66 14.96
N LEU A 105 -0.46 18.82 13.95
CA LEU A 105 0.80 18.66 13.22
C LEU A 105 1.23 19.98 12.56
N LEU A 106 0.37 20.55 11.71
CA LEU A 106 0.67 21.78 10.98
C LEU A 106 0.35 23.05 11.79
N ALA A 107 -0.54 22.95 12.78
CA ALA A 107 -0.94 24.04 13.68
C ALA A 107 -1.21 25.35 12.92
N LEU A 108 -2.14 25.23 11.96
CA LEU A 108 -2.42 26.14 10.87
C LEU A 108 -2.99 27.49 11.34
N PRO A 109 -2.62 28.62 10.70
CA PRO A 109 -3.33 29.88 10.88
C PRO A 109 -4.80 29.75 10.42
N ARG A 110 -5.75 30.36 11.14
CA ARG A 110 -7.22 30.28 10.87
C ARG A 110 -7.70 30.64 9.45
N HIS A 111 -6.84 31.26 8.63
CA HIS A 111 -7.15 31.64 7.25
C HIS A 111 -6.58 30.66 6.20
N VAL A 112 -5.93 29.58 6.64
CA VAL A 112 -5.35 28.54 5.80
C VAL A 112 -6.21 27.29 5.92
N LYS A 113 -6.60 26.71 4.77
CA LYS A 113 -7.23 25.39 4.69
C LYS A 113 -6.21 24.33 4.29
N CYS A 114 -6.39 23.11 4.77
CA CYS A 114 -5.57 21.96 4.42
C CYS A 114 -6.42 20.89 3.75
N TYR A 115 -6.00 20.47 2.56
CA TYR A 115 -6.67 19.49 1.72
C TYR A 115 -5.86 18.20 1.72
N VAL A 116 -6.45 17.08 2.13
CA VAL A 116 -5.75 15.80 2.34
C VAL A 116 -6.22 14.77 1.31
N PHE A 117 -5.30 14.38 0.44
CA PHE A 117 -5.46 13.31 -0.55
C PHE A 117 -4.56 12.16 -0.13
N ASP A 118 -5.11 11.19 0.61
CA ASP A 118 -4.30 10.15 1.21
C ASP A 118 -5.02 8.80 1.16
N SER A 119 -4.29 7.76 0.77
CA SER A 119 -4.78 6.38 0.73
C SER A 119 -4.67 5.69 2.09
N HIS A 120 -3.81 6.16 3.01
CA HIS A 120 -3.60 5.50 4.30
C HIS A 120 -4.87 5.55 5.18
N ARG A 121 -5.23 4.42 5.78
CA ARG A 121 -6.38 4.26 6.69
C ARG A 121 -5.94 3.55 7.97
N PRO A 122 -6.64 3.76 9.11
CA PRO A 122 -7.82 4.61 9.31
C PRO A 122 -7.50 6.11 9.32
N ILE A 123 -8.51 6.95 9.03
CA ILE A 123 -8.38 8.42 9.08
C ILE A 123 -8.49 8.87 10.53
N HIS A 124 -7.56 9.68 11.02
CA HIS A 124 -7.58 10.23 12.37
C HIS A 124 -8.88 11.02 12.62
N LEU A 125 -9.61 10.71 13.68
CA LEU A 125 -10.97 11.25 13.92
C LEU A 125 -10.97 12.78 14.04
N ALA A 126 -9.91 13.37 14.60
CA ALA A 126 -9.70 14.82 14.64
C ALA A 126 -9.72 15.50 13.24
N ASN A 127 -9.27 14.82 12.18
CA ASN A 127 -9.31 15.36 10.81
C ASN A 127 -10.74 15.36 10.25
N LEU A 128 -11.55 14.35 10.62
CA LEU A 128 -12.95 14.25 10.20
C LEU A 128 -13.80 15.30 10.92
N TYR A 129 -13.61 15.42 12.24
CA TYR A 129 -14.42 16.23 13.16
C TYR A 129 -13.78 17.57 13.57
N ASP A 130 -12.83 18.07 12.79
CA ASP A 130 -12.18 19.37 12.99
C ASP A 130 -13.17 20.52 13.25
N GLU A 131 -13.12 21.07 14.47
CA GLU A 131 -13.98 22.17 14.94
C GLU A 131 -13.85 23.44 14.10
N HIS A 132 -12.68 23.66 13.49
CA HIS A 132 -12.38 24.90 12.76
C HIS A 132 -12.70 24.80 11.25
N GLN A 133 -13.08 23.62 10.76
CA GLN A 133 -13.36 23.34 9.34
C GLN A 133 -12.21 23.79 8.40
N GLN A 134 -10.98 23.70 8.90
CA GLN A 134 -9.75 23.95 8.16
C GLN A 134 -9.24 22.69 7.45
N ILE A 135 -9.47 21.50 8.03
CA ILE A 135 -9.05 20.22 7.48
C ILE A 135 -10.16 19.62 6.60
N VAL A 136 -9.84 19.38 5.33
CA VAL A 136 -10.71 18.77 4.32
C VAL A 136 -10.06 17.49 3.82
N VAL A 137 -10.62 16.34 4.15
CA VAL A 137 -10.17 15.02 3.66
C VAL A 137 -11.10 14.59 2.53
N PHE A 138 -10.56 14.11 1.42
CA PHE A 138 -11.36 13.65 0.28
C PHE A 138 -11.87 12.24 0.51
N ASP A 139 -13.17 12.00 0.31
CA ASP A 139 -13.80 10.69 0.48
C ASP A 139 -13.51 9.75 -0.71
N ASP A 140 -12.97 8.58 -0.42
CA ASP A 140 -12.66 7.55 -1.40
C ASP A 140 -13.61 6.34 -1.36
N GLU A 141 -14.69 6.43 -0.57
CA GLU A 141 -15.68 5.36 -0.35
C GLU A 141 -15.10 4.07 0.27
N ALA A 142 -13.84 4.07 0.75
CA ALA A 142 -13.20 2.89 1.33
C ALA A 142 -13.84 2.43 2.67
N LEU A 143 -14.60 3.31 3.32
CA LEU A 143 -15.46 3.00 4.46
C LEU A 143 -16.79 3.74 4.31
N PRO A 144 -17.95 3.11 4.56
CA PRO A 144 -19.22 3.81 4.59
C PRO A 144 -19.27 4.80 5.77
N LEU A 145 -20.04 5.89 5.64
CA LEU A 145 -20.14 6.95 6.64
C LEU A 145 -20.48 6.44 8.05
N ASP A 146 -21.29 5.38 8.15
CA ASP A 146 -21.71 4.76 9.42
C ASP A 146 -20.59 3.97 10.12
N ALA A 147 -19.48 3.66 9.43
CA ALA A 147 -18.33 2.95 10.02
C ALA A 147 -17.37 3.88 10.79
N TYR A 148 -17.53 5.20 10.67
CA TYR A 148 -16.74 6.18 11.43
C TYR A 148 -17.37 6.40 12.83
N PRO A 149 -16.62 6.24 13.94
CA PRO A 149 -17.11 6.49 15.29
C PRO A 149 -17.70 7.89 15.47
N ALA A 150 -18.86 8.00 16.11
CA ALA A 150 -19.59 9.25 16.25
C ALA A 150 -18.82 10.37 16.99
N PHE A 151 -19.13 11.60 16.60
CA PHE A 151 -18.52 12.88 17.02
C PHE A 151 -18.26 13.00 18.54
N GLY A 152 -17.11 13.59 18.85
CA GLY A 152 -16.64 13.94 20.20
C GLY A 152 -15.12 13.89 20.26
N PRO A 153 -14.50 14.11 21.44
CA PRO A 153 -13.06 13.91 21.60
C PRO A 153 -12.68 12.47 21.25
N ASP A 154 -11.45 12.31 20.74
CA ASP A 154 -10.79 11.01 20.61
C ASP A 154 -10.43 10.48 22.01
N LEU A 155 -9.84 9.28 22.12
CA LEU A 155 -9.43 8.73 23.41
C LEU A 155 -8.27 9.53 24.02
N ASP A 156 -8.57 10.30 25.06
CA ASP A 156 -7.57 11.03 25.84
C ASP A 156 -6.90 10.12 26.88
N VAL A 157 -5.77 10.54 27.46
CA VAL A 157 -5.03 9.74 28.47
C VAL A 157 -5.92 9.43 29.69
N GLU A 158 -6.80 10.36 30.07
CA GLU A 158 -7.78 10.21 31.17
C GLU A 158 -8.81 9.08 30.91
N ASP A 159 -9.09 8.73 29.64
CA ASP A 159 -9.97 7.60 29.30
C ASP A 159 -9.33 6.21 29.54
N TRP A 160 -8.01 6.16 29.79
CA TRP A 160 -7.28 4.94 30.16
C TRP A 160 -7.14 4.80 31.68
N GLU A 161 -7.00 5.91 32.42
CA GLU A 161 -6.89 5.88 33.88
C GLU A 161 -8.18 5.37 34.55
N ASN A 162 -9.34 5.63 33.94
CA ASN A 162 -10.65 5.25 34.47
C ASN A 162 -10.90 3.72 34.53
N ASP A 163 -10.15 2.87 33.81
CA ASP A 163 -10.22 1.40 33.99
C ASP A 163 -9.60 0.95 35.32
N SER A 164 -8.65 1.71 35.87
CA SER A 164 -7.83 1.25 37.01
C SER A 164 -8.50 1.34 38.38
N SER A 165 -9.77 1.74 38.45
CA SER A 165 -10.41 2.21 39.69
C SER A 165 -11.73 1.55 40.10
N GLU A 166 -12.33 0.65 39.30
CA GLU A 166 -13.66 0.09 39.60
C GLU A 166 -13.77 -1.46 39.56
N ASP A 167 -12.67 -2.22 39.48
CA ASP A 167 -12.68 -3.70 39.55
C ASP A 167 -12.63 -4.28 41.00
N GLU A 168 -12.90 -3.46 42.03
CA GLU A 168 -13.00 -3.91 43.45
C GLU A 168 -14.36 -3.57 44.10
N GLN A 169 -15.46 -4.18 43.65
CA GLN A 169 -16.55 -4.70 44.51
C GLN A 169 -17.72 -5.27 43.68
N ASP A 170 -17.86 -6.59 43.62
CA ASP A 170 -18.96 -7.24 44.35
C ASP A 170 -18.72 -8.75 44.49
N THR A 171 -18.45 -9.19 45.72
CA THR A 171 -18.51 -10.60 46.11
C THR A 171 -19.72 -10.82 47.00
N SER A 172 -20.80 -11.35 46.42
CA SER A 172 -21.84 -12.00 47.22
C SER A 172 -22.30 -13.29 46.56
N GLU A 173 -22.17 -14.39 47.29
CA GLU A 173 -22.53 -15.74 46.86
C GLU A 173 -24.06 -15.91 46.91
N GLY A 174 -24.64 -16.54 45.88
CA GLY A 174 -26.07 -16.82 45.79
C GLY A 174 -26.36 -17.88 44.73
N GLU A 175 -26.62 -19.11 45.17
CA GLU A 175 -26.76 -20.31 44.34
C GLU A 175 -27.97 -20.27 43.38
N ALA A 176 -27.79 -20.69 42.12
CA ALA A 176 -28.85 -21.32 41.31
C ALA A 176 -28.26 -22.13 40.13
N GLU A 177 -28.82 -23.31 39.92
CA GLU A 177 -28.35 -24.42 39.10
C GLU A 177 -28.33 -24.19 37.57
N VAL A 178 -27.40 -24.88 36.89
CA VAL A 178 -27.40 -25.24 35.45
C VAL A 178 -28.08 -26.63 35.38
N PRO A 179 -29.03 -26.94 34.46
CA PRO A 179 -28.76 -27.06 33.00
C PRO A 179 -30.02 -26.76 32.12
N GLU A 180 -30.16 -27.05 30.81
CA GLU A 180 -29.32 -27.69 29.78
C GLU A 180 -29.79 -27.22 28.37
N ASP A 181 -28.89 -27.33 27.38
CA ASP A 181 -29.04 -27.47 25.93
C ASP A 181 -30.28 -27.03 25.09
N THR A 182 -29.89 -26.37 24.00
CA THR A 182 -30.45 -26.38 22.64
C THR A 182 -31.40 -27.52 22.25
N ASN A 183 -32.50 -27.19 21.55
CA ASN A 183 -32.54 -27.34 20.08
C ASN A 183 -33.74 -26.71 19.37
N VAL A 184 -33.60 -26.55 18.05
CA VAL A 184 -34.62 -26.07 17.10
C VAL A 184 -35.41 -27.25 16.53
N GLU A 185 -36.73 -27.12 16.41
CA GLU A 185 -37.53 -27.96 15.49
C GLU A 185 -38.56 -27.15 14.68
N VAL A 186 -38.99 -27.75 13.57
CA VAL A 186 -39.70 -27.12 12.45
C VAL A 186 -41.08 -27.76 12.23
N GLY A 187 -42.10 -26.94 11.98
CA GLY A 187 -43.11 -27.27 10.96
C GLY A 187 -44.48 -27.85 11.37
N ASP A 188 -45.50 -26.99 11.23
CA ASP A 188 -46.63 -27.18 10.30
C ASP A 188 -47.97 -27.85 10.74
N LYS A 189 -49.07 -27.22 10.26
CA LYS A 189 -50.47 -27.67 10.02
C LYS A 189 -51.46 -28.10 11.16
N ARG A 190 -52.42 -27.16 11.36
CA ARG A 190 -53.90 -27.27 11.14
C ARG A 190 -54.85 -27.90 12.20
N GLY A 191 -55.81 -27.06 12.62
CA GLY A 191 -57.20 -27.41 12.98
C GLY A 191 -57.46 -27.62 14.49
N ARG A 192 -58.69 -27.51 15.02
CA ARG A 192 -59.97 -26.96 14.51
C ARG A 192 -61.00 -26.90 15.68
N ASP A 193 -61.85 -25.86 15.71
CA ASP A 193 -63.16 -25.70 16.42
C ASP A 193 -63.29 -25.84 17.98
N ASN A 194 -63.78 -24.73 18.56
CA ASN A 194 -64.95 -24.60 19.46
C ASN A 194 -64.94 -24.84 21.01
N ASN A 195 -65.28 -23.73 21.69
CA ASN A 195 -66.35 -23.51 22.69
C ASN A 195 -66.29 -24.08 24.12
N ASN A 196 -66.23 -23.17 25.11
CA ASN A 196 -67.41 -22.62 25.81
C ASN A 196 -67.01 -21.29 26.52
N GLU A 197 -67.71 -20.17 26.34
CA GLU A 197 -68.91 -19.69 27.09
C GLU A 197 -68.63 -19.39 28.59
N HIS A 198 -69.02 -18.27 29.22
CA HIS A 198 -69.75 -17.03 28.84
C HIS A 198 -69.32 -15.90 29.84
N ASP A 199 -69.17 -14.63 29.43
CA ASP A 199 -70.07 -13.45 29.62
C ASP A 199 -69.22 -12.29 30.24
N VAL A 200 -69.53 -10.98 30.26
CA VAL A 200 -70.65 -10.14 29.80
C VAL A 200 -70.08 -8.89 29.11
N GLU A 201 -70.69 -8.36 28.04
CA GLU A 201 -70.35 -7.04 27.48
C GLU A 201 -70.97 -5.85 28.25
N ASN A 202 -70.24 -4.73 28.38
CA ASN A 202 -70.84 -3.43 28.03
C ASN A 202 -69.82 -2.35 27.69
N THR A 203 -69.87 -1.83 26.46
CA THR A 203 -69.02 -0.73 25.99
C THR A 203 -69.68 0.63 26.22
N LYS A 204 -68.92 1.63 26.69
CA LYS A 204 -69.32 3.06 26.55
C LYS A 204 -68.15 4.06 26.56
N ARG A 205 -67.68 4.32 25.33
CA ARG A 205 -67.31 5.65 24.77
C ARG A 205 -66.32 6.55 25.56
N ARG A 206 -65.09 6.61 25.01
CA ARG A 206 -64.25 7.81 24.77
C ARG A 206 -64.77 9.14 25.36
N ARG A 207 -63.98 9.76 26.25
CA ARG A 207 -63.58 11.17 26.11
C ARG A 207 -62.31 11.51 26.91
N ASN A 208 -61.30 12.01 26.20
CA ASN A 208 -60.14 12.82 26.61
C ASN A 208 -59.53 12.59 28.01
N GLU A 209 -58.35 11.97 28.03
CA GLU A 209 -57.30 12.35 28.98
C GLU A 209 -56.13 12.96 28.23
N SER A 210 -55.79 14.19 28.60
CA SER A 210 -54.51 14.82 28.33
C SER A 210 -53.62 14.54 29.54
N ALA A 211 -52.62 13.68 29.38
CA ALA A 211 -51.59 13.44 30.37
C ALA A 211 -50.25 13.19 29.66
N ASP A 212 -49.19 13.74 30.23
CA ASP A 212 -47.80 13.53 29.82
C ASP A 212 -47.34 12.07 29.98
N LEU A 213 -46.07 11.85 29.63
CA LEU A 213 -45.23 10.65 29.85
C LEU A 213 -45.17 9.64 28.70
N THR A 214 -44.35 9.97 27.71
CA THR A 214 -43.52 8.97 27.01
C THR A 214 -42.05 9.26 27.26
N THR A 215 -41.60 8.97 28.49
CA THR A 215 -40.16 8.86 28.77
C THR A 215 -39.69 7.57 28.11
N GLN A 216 -38.98 7.68 26.99
CA GLN A 216 -38.28 6.52 26.43
C GLN A 216 -37.18 6.11 27.39
N GLU A 217 -37.10 4.82 27.69
CA GLU A 217 -36.12 4.25 28.63
C GLU A 217 -34.71 4.49 28.09
N GLY A 218 -33.95 5.35 28.78
CA GLY A 218 -32.61 5.71 28.36
C GLY A 218 -31.60 4.61 28.71
N ILE A 219 -30.83 4.19 27.70
CA ILE A 219 -29.61 3.40 27.90
C ILE A 219 -28.72 4.14 28.93
N PRO A 220 -28.16 3.46 29.95
CA PRO A 220 -27.31 4.12 30.94
C PRO A 220 -26.15 4.88 30.27
N ALA A 221 -25.92 6.12 30.69
CA ALA A 221 -24.90 6.99 30.08
C ALA A 221 -23.47 6.41 30.15
N LEU A 222 -23.22 5.49 31.10
CA LEU A 222 -21.96 4.75 31.22
C LEU A 222 -21.79 3.70 30.12
N ASP A 223 -22.85 2.95 29.78
CA ASP A 223 -22.82 1.98 28.69
C ASP A 223 -22.57 2.65 27.35
N VAL A 224 -23.18 3.83 27.11
CA VAL A 224 -22.95 4.62 25.90
C VAL A 224 -21.47 5.06 25.79
N LYS A 225 -20.85 5.49 26.90
CA LYS A 225 -19.41 5.80 26.94
C LYS A 225 -18.54 4.57 26.66
N ARG A 226 -18.83 3.44 27.30
CA ARG A 226 -18.08 2.18 27.13
C ARG A 226 -18.19 1.66 25.69
N GLN A 227 -19.38 1.69 25.10
CA GLN A 227 -19.63 1.34 23.70
C GLN A 227 -18.87 2.27 22.74
N ARG A 228 -18.86 3.59 23.01
CA ARG A 228 -18.08 4.56 22.21
C ARG A 228 -16.57 4.30 22.29
N ARG A 229 -16.02 4.06 23.49
CA ARG A 229 -14.59 3.69 23.67
C ARG A 229 -14.24 2.42 22.89
N GLN A 230 -15.08 1.37 22.98
CA GLN A 230 -14.89 0.15 22.19
C GLN A 230 -14.99 0.39 20.67
N ALA A 231 -15.88 1.27 20.21
CA ALA A 231 -15.99 1.62 18.80
C ALA A 231 -14.73 2.32 18.28
N ILE A 232 -14.17 3.27 19.03
CA ILE A 232 -12.92 3.96 18.68
C ILE A 232 -11.72 2.99 18.68
N LEU A 233 -11.60 2.12 19.70
CA LEU A 233 -10.56 1.09 19.74
C LEU A 233 -10.66 0.09 18.56
N ARG A 234 -11.88 -0.27 18.13
CA ARG A 234 -12.10 -1.11 16.95
C ARG A 234 -11.77 -0.39 15.64
N TYR A 235 -12.03 0.92 15.57
CA TYR A 235 -11.74 1.76 14.41
C TYR A 235 -10.23 1.86 14.17
N TYR A 236 -9.45 2.17 15.22
CA TYR A 236 -7.99 2.24 15.17
C TYR A 236 -7.28 0.87 15.16
N ARG A 237 -8.02 -0.25 15.08
CA ARG A 237 -7.45 -1.59 15.06
C ARG A 237 -6.83 -1.94 13.70
N GLY A 238 -5.58 -1.52 13.53
CA GLY A 238 -4.70 -1.85 12.40
C GLY A 238 -4.93 -0.97 11.16
N SER A 239 -3.86 -0.75 10.40
CA SER A 239 -3.86 0.11 9.21
C SER A 239 -4.10 -0.66 7.91
N PHE A 240 -4.67 0.01 6.92
CA PHE A 240 -4.89 -0.50 5.56
C PHE A 240 -4.82 0.66 4.55
N HIS A 241 -5.00 0.38 3.26
CA HIS A 241 -5.08 1.42 2.22
C HIS A 241 -6.48 1.46 1.61
N GLY A 242 -6.94 2.67 1.29
CA GLY A 242 -8.08 2.95 0.44
C GLY A 242 -7.63 3.26 -0.99
N ALA A 243 -8.42 4.03 -1.74
CA ALA A 243 -8.13 4.32 -3.14
C ALA A 243 -6.86 5.19 -3.31
N PRO A 244 -6.15 5.09 -4.46
CA PRO A 244 -4.96 5.90 -4.73
C PRO A 244 -5.27 7.40 -4.74
N ALA A 245 -4.36 8.22 -4.23
CA ALA A 245 -4.45 9.69 -4.30
C ALA A 245 -4.51 10.18 -5.76
N ALA A 246 -3.84 9.50 -6.70
CA ALA A 246 -3.90 9.82 -8.12
C ALA A 246 -5.30 9.54 -8.73
N THR A 247 -6.05 8.56 -8.20
CA THR A 247 -7.44 8.30 -8.61
C THR A 247 -8.36 9.44 -8.18
N ILE A 248 -8.24 9.91 -6.93
CA ILE A 248 -9.02 11.06 -6.41
C ILE A 248 -8.69 12.34 -7.22
N ALA A 249 -7.39 12.58 -7.51
CA ALA A 249 -6.96 13.69 -8.34
C ALA A 249 -7.48 13.61 -9.79
N TYR A 250 -7.59 12.41 -10.35
CA TYR A 250 -8.20 12.18 -11.66
C TYR A 250 -9.70 12.46 -11.66
N GLU A 251 -10.43 12.09 -10.61
CA GLU A 251 -11.86 12.36 -10.49
C GLU A 251 -12.16 13.87 -10.39
N ILE A 252 -11.31 14.65 -9.74
CA ILE A 252 -11.35 16.13 -9.85
C ILE A 252 -11.22 16.56 -11.32
N ALA A 253 -10.22 16.05 -12.05
CA ALA A 253 -10.03 16.40 -13.45
C ALA A 253 -11.23 15.98 -14.34
N GLN A 254 -11.88 14.86 -14.02
CA GLN A 254 -13.09 14.38 -14.68
C GLN A 254 -14.28 15.33 -14.44
N GLN A 255 -14.58 15.69 -13.18
CA GLN A 255 -15.68 16.59 -12.87
C GLN A 255 -15.48 18.02 -13.40
N LEU A 256 -14.22 18.47 -13.50
CA LEU A 256 -13.86 19.74 -14.15
C LEU A 256 -13.92 19.69 -15.69
N ASN A 257 -14.26 18.54 -16.28
CA ASN A 257 -14.23 18.27 -17.72
C ASN A 257 -12.87 18.60 -18.37
N ARG A 258 -11.78 18.25 -17.67
CA ARG A 258 -10.37 18.43 -18.08
C ARG A 258 -9.57 17.13 -18.10
N ALA A 259 -10.24 15.97 -18.02
CA ALA A 259 -9.61 14.68 -18.16
C ALA A 259 -8.94 14.55 -19.54
N THR A 260 -7.65 14.21 -19.55
CA THR A 260 -6.87 13.94 -20.77
C THR A 260 -6.23 12.56 -20.66
N ARG A 261 -5.81 11.99 -21.81
CA ARG A 261 -5.09 10.71 -21.86
C ARG A 261 -3.86 10.68 -20.93
N GLU A 262 -3.16 11.80 -20.78
CA GLU A 262 -1.98 11.88 -19.90
C GLU A 262 -2.36 11.93 -18.41
N ILE A 263 -3.42 12.65 -18.05
CA ILE A 263 -3.93 12.67 -16.66
C ILE A 263 -4.46 11.28 -16.27
N LEU A 264 -5.15 10.60 -17.19
CA LEU A 264 -5.59 9.21 -17.03
C LEU A 264 -4.40 8.24 -16.88
N TRP A 265 -3.32 8.43 -17.66
CA TRP A 265 -2.11 7.62 -17.51
C TRP A 265 -1.49 7.72 -16.11
N PHE A 266 -1.43 8.92 -15.51
CA PHE A 266 -0.94 9.07 -14.14
C PHE A 266 -1.85 8.39 -13.11
N ALA A 267 -3.16 8.44 -13.29
CA ALA A 267 -4.12 7.74 -12.45
C ALA A 267 -3.94 6.20 -12.53
N ILE A 268 -3.71 5.67 -13.74
CA ILE A 268 -3.42 4.26 -13.98
C ILE A 268 -2.10 3.84 -13.31
N VAL A 269 -1.04 4.66 -13.37
CA VAL A 269 0.25 4.37 -12.72
C VAL A 269 0.10 4.34 -11.20
N GLY A 270 -0.63 5.29 -10.59
CA GLY A 270 -0.93 5.30 -9.15
C GLY A 270 -1.73 4.07 -8.69
N LEU A 271 -2.76 3.67 -9.46
CA LEU A 271 -3.51 2.43 -9.19
C LEU A 271 -2.62 1.18 -9.34
N THR A 272 -1.74 1.15 -10.34
CA THR A 272 -0.85 0.00 -10.57
C THR A 272 0.21 -0.12 -9.47
N LYS A 273 0.62 0.99 -8.83
CA LYS A 273 1.50 0.97 -7.64
C LYS A 273 0.89 0.16 -6.51
N GLN A 274 -0.36 0.43 -6.15
CA GLN A 274 -1.03 -0.29 -5.07
C GLN A 274 -1.11 -1.80 -5.37
N LEU A 275 -1.40 -2.17 -6.63
CA LEU A 275 -1.45 -3.58 -7.04
C LEU A 275 -0.07 -4.27 -6.90
N VAL A 276 0.99 -3.61 -7.40
CA VAL A 276 2.35 -4.15 -7.40
C VAL A 276 2.90 -4.36 -5.98
N LEU A 277 2.48 -3.56 -5.01
CA LEU A 277 2.91 -3.65 -3.61
C LEU A 277 1.98 -4.51 -2.72
N GLU A 278 1.00 -5.22 -3.30
CA GLU A 278 -0.05 -5.96 -2.56
C GLU A 278 -0.83 -5.04 -1.56
N GLU A 279 -1.01 -3.76 -1.89
CA GLU A 279 -1.75 -2.76 -1.10
C GLU A 279 -3.25 -2.64 -1.46
N ILE A 280 -3.65 -3.11 -2.65
CA ILE A 280 -5.05 -3.25 -3.10
C ILE A 280 -5.31 -4.69 -3.55
N ASP A 281 -6.51 -5.21 -3.26
CA ASP A 281 -6.95 -6.54 -3.67
C ASP A 281 -7.32 -6.57 -5.15
N MET A 282 -7.38 -7.78 -5.71
CA MET A 282 -7.64 -7.96 -7.14
C MET A 282 -9.03 -7.49 -7.57
N ASP A 283 -10.04 -7.61 -6.73
CA ASP A 283 -11.42 -7.28 -7.09
C ASP A 283 -11.63 -5.76 -7.12
N ASN A 284 -11.14 -5.03 -6.11
CA ASN A 284 -11.15 -3.57 -6.12
C ASN A 284 -10.25 -2.98 -7.22
N TYR A 285 -9.09 -3.60 -7.51
CA TYR A 285 -8.27 -3.22 -8.67
C TYR A 285 -9.05 -3.41 -9.99
N ASN A 286 -9.71 -4.58 -10.16
CA ASN A 286 -10.48 -4.89 -11.37
C ASN A 286 -11.66 -3.92 -11.57
N LEU A 287 -12.31 -3.49 -10.50
CA LEU A 287 -13.37 -2.48 -10.54
C LEU A 287 -12.86 -1.12 -11.06
N LEU A 288 -11.73 -0.64 -10.53
CA LEU A 288 -11.15 0.65 -10.90
C LEU A 288 -10.51 0.61 -12.31
N ILE A 289 -9.83 -0.48 -12.68
CA ILE A 289 -9.20 -0.62 -14.00
C ILE A 289 -10.25 -0.72 -15.12
N ALA A 290 -11.40 -1.37 -14.86
CA ALA A 290 -12.53 -1.42 -15.80
C ALA A 290 -13.12 -0.03 -16.05
N ARG A 291 -13.27 0.80 -15.00
CA ARG A 291 -13.69 2.19 -15.16
C ARG A 291 -12.71 2.98 -16.03
N TYR A 292 -11.40 2.82 -15.82
CA TYR A 292 -10.39 3.44 -16.69
C TYR A 292 -10.42 2.90 -18.13
N GLN A 293 -10.81 1.64 -18.35
CA GLN A 293 -10.97 1.07 -19.69
C GLN A 293 -12.12 1.76 -20.44
N ASP A 294 -13.26 1.97 -19.78
CA ASP A 294 -14.39 2.70 -20.35
C ASP A 294 -14.03 4.16 -20.70
N GLU A 295 -13.28 4.85 -19.83
CA GLU A 295 -12.78 6.21 -20.11
C GLU A 295 -11.83 6.24 -21.33
N VAL A 296 -10.91 5.27 -21.47
CA VAL A 296 -10.04 5.17 -22.65
C VAL A 296 -10.88 4.96 -23.93
N LEU A 297 -11.90 4.09 -23.88
CA LEU A 297 -12.79 3.84 -25.02
C LEU A 297 -13.61 5.09 -25.38
N ALA A 298 -14.12 5.83 -24.39
CA ALA A 298 -14.84 7.09 -24.60
C ALA A 298 -13.93 8.14 -25.30
N MET A 299 -12.71 8.34 -24.81
CA MET A 299 -11.73 9.27 -25.40
C MET A 299 -11.30 8.86 -26.82
N GLN A 300 -11.28 7.56 -27.14
CA GLN A 300 -10.99 7.10 -28.50
C GLN A 300 -12.14 7.41 -29.48
N GLN A 301 -13.40 7.21 -29.07
CA GLN A 301 -14.57 7.52 -29.90
C GLN A 301 -14.62 9.00 -30.31
N THR A 302 -14.28 9.92 -29.40
CA THR A 302 -14.24 11.37 -29.70
C THR A 302 -13.25 11.68 -30.83
N THR A 303 -12.09 11.01 -30.86
CA THR A 303 -11.08 11.25 -31.91
C THR A 303 -11.51 10.76 -33.29
N VAL A 304 -12.19 9.61 -33.37
CA VAL A 304 -12.67 9.06 -34.66
C VAL A 304 -13.81 9.90 -35.24
N ALA A 305 -14.69 10.44 -34.39
CA ALA A 305 -15.82 11.27 -34.80
C ALA A 305 -15.41 12.64 -35.40
N HIS A 306 -14.15 13.05 -35.27
CA HIS A 306 -13.63 14.32 -35.80
C HIS A 306 -12.71 14.16 -37.03
N SER A 307 -12.39 12.91 -37.43
CA SER A 307 -11.50 12.62 -38.56
C SER A 307 -12.24 12.00 -39.75
N THR A 308 -12.80 12.83 -40.63
CA THR A 308 -13.48 12.38 -41.86
C THR A 308 -12.56 12.18 -43.07
N ASN A 309 -11.23 12.25 -42.89
CA ASN A 309 -10.24 12.03 -43.95
C ASN A 309 -9.27 10.90 -43.58
N GLU A 310 -8.80 10.21 -44.62
CA GLU A 310 -7.93 9.02 -44.56
C GLU A 310 -6.70 9.24 -43.67
N LEU A 311 -6.66 8.53 -42.54
CA LEU A 311 -5.47 8.52 -41.67
C LEU A 311 -4.36 7.68 -42.29
N PHE A 312 -3.27 8.35 -42.68
CA PHE A 312 -1.94 7.78 -42.49
C PHE A 312 -1.79 7.37 -41.01
N PRO A 313 -1.01 6.32 -40.66
CA PRO A 313 -0.74 5.96 -39.27
C PRO A 313 0.09 7.06 -38.60
N GLY A 314 -0.61 8.09 -38.14
CA GLY A 314 -0.05 9.30 -37.59
C GLY A 314 0.61 9.07 -36.25
N TYR A 315 1.51 10.00 -35.92
CA TYR A 315 2.14 10.14 -34.61
C TYR A 315 1.07 10.49 -33.57
N ASP A 316 0.38 9.48 -33.02
CA ASP A 316 -0.56 9.60 -31.90
C ASP A 316 0.21 9.39 -30.59
N ASP A 317 0.88 10.46 -30.14
CA ASP A 317 1.73 10.41 -28.95
C ASP A 317 0.89 10.24 -27.68
N GLY A 318 1.32 9.33 -26.80
CA GLY A 318 0.56 8.99 -25.60
C GLY A 318 -0.71 8.18 -25.88
N LYS A 319 -0.80 7.46 -27.00
CA LYS A 319 -1.86 6.47 -27.21
C LYS A 319 -1.84 5.42 -26.09
N LEU A 320 -2.99 5.23 -25.45
CA LEU A 320 -3.23 4.19 -24.44
C LEU A 320 -3.92 2.98 -25.07
N THR A 321 -3.44 1.79 -24.75
CA THR A 321 -4.04 0.51 -25.12
C THR A 321 -4.18 -0.38 -23.90
N PHE A 322 -5.38 -0.90 -23.66
CA PHE A 322 -5.63 -1.92 -22.65
C PHE A 322 -5.12 -3.28 -23.15
N GLU A 323 -4.37 -3.99 -22.31
CA GLU A 323 -3.84 -5.34 -22.58
C GLU A 323 -3.81 -6.15 -21.28
N GLU A 324 -4.03 -7.46 -21.35
CA GLU A 324 -3.75 -8.34 -20.19
C GLU A 324 -2.24 -8.57 -20.13
N GLU A 325 -1.63 -8.05 -19.07
CA GLU A 325 -0.21 -8.16 -18.79
C GLU A 325 0.09 -9.43 -17.99
N TYR A 326 1.30 -9.95 -18.14
CA TYR A 326 1.81 -11.00 -17.27
C TYR A 326 2.25 -10.41 -15.94
N ARG A 327 2.10 -11.16 -14.84
CA ARG A 327 2.82 -10.91 -13.56
C ARG A 327 4.33 -11.22 -13.67
N PHE A 328 4.96 -10.78 -14.75
CA PHE A 328 6.40 -10.84 -14.99
C PHE A 328 7.03 -9.46 -14.78
N LEU A 329 8.07 -9.40 -13.95
CA LEU A 329 8.86 -8.20 -13.70
C LEU A 329 9.61 -7.74 -14.96
N CYS A 330 9.29 -6.54 -15.46
CA CYS A 330 10.02 -5.83 -16.52
C CYS A 330 10.37 -6.70 -17.74
N TYR A 331 9.47 -7.60 -18.14
CA TYR A 331 9.80 -8.65 -19.11
C TYR A 331 10.15 -8.10 -20.50
N ARG A 332 9.71 -6.88 -20.83
CA ARG A 332 10.08 -6.17 -22.06
C ARG A 332 11.58 -5.81 -22.09
N HIS A 333 12.21 -5.64 -20.93
CA HIS A 333 13.61 -5.21 -20.75
C HIS A 333 14.57 -6.36 -20.41
N TRP A 334 14.08 -7.43 -19.76
CA TRP A 334 14.84 -8.65 -19.46
C TRP A 334 14.82 -9.68 -20.62
N SER A 335 15.52 -10.81 -20.43
CA SER A 335 15.15 -12.06 -21.10
C SER A 335 13.91 -12.70 -20.43
N LEU A 336 13.15 -13.52 -21.18
CA LEU A 336 11.97 -14.21 -20.64
C LEU A 336 12.32 -15.08 -19.42
N TYR A 337 13.46 -15.77 -19.46
CA TYR A 337 13.95 -16.61 -18.37
C TYR A 337 14.17 -15.79 -17.09
N GLU A 338 14.82 -14.63 -17.22
CA GLU A 338 15.14 -13.79 -16.06
C GLU A 338 13.91 -13.08 -15.52
N ALA A 339 13.04 -12.54 -16.39
CA ALA A 339 11.77 -11.95 -15.97
C ALA A 339 10.98 -12.93 -15.09
N MET A 340 10.81 -14.18 -15.54
CA MET A 340 10.16 -15.23 -14.77
C MET A 340 10.91 -15.62 -13.49
N TYR A 341 12.25 -15.60 -13.51
CA TYR A 341 13.08 -15.93 -12.35
C TYR A 341 13.04 -14.85 -11.25
N TYR A 342 12.96 -13.56 -11.60
CA TYR A 342 12.94 -12.46 -10.62
C TYR A 342 11.52 -12.01 -10.21
N SER A 343 10.48 -12.59 -10.80
CA SER A 343 9.08 -12.29 -10.45
C SER A 343 8.63 -13.03 -9.19
N ASP A 344 8.09 -12.31 -8.21
CA ASP A 344 7.70 -12.88 -6.91
C ASP A 344 6.66 -13.99 -7.06
N TYR A 345 5.58 -13.74 -7.80
CA TYR A 345 4.51 -14.70 -8.03
C TYR A 345 5.01 -15.99 -8.72
N VAL A 346 5.70 -15.86 -9.84
CA VAL A 346 6.12 -17.00 -10.67
C VAL A 346 7.23 -17.81 -10.01
N ALA A 347 8.24 -17.13 -9.46
CA ALA A 347 9.40 -17.81 -8.88
C ALA A 347 9.07 -18.49 -7.54
N SER A 348 8.11 -17.95 -6.78
CA SER A 348 7.58 -18.58 -5.57
C SER A 348 6.74 -19.82 -5.89
N LYS A 349 5.72 -19.70 -6.76
CA LYS A 349 4.84 -20.82 -7.18
C LYS A 349 5.62 -21.98 -7.81
N LEU A 350 6.57 -21.69 -8.71
CA LEU A 350 7.46 -22.72 -9.28
C LEU A 350 8.53 -23.23 -8.31
N GLY A 351 8.63 -22.68 -7.09
CA GLY A 351 9.57 -23.11 -6.04
C GLY A 351 11.05 -22.89 -6.39
N LEU A 352 11.37 -21.93 -7.25
CA LEU A 352 12.70 -21.81 -7.88
C LEU A 352 13.81 -21.63 -6.83
N TYR A 353 13.64 -20.66 -5.94
CA TYR A 353 14.58 -20.38 -4.85
C TYR A 353 14.69 -21.55 -3.87
N ASP A 354 13.56 -22.20 -3.59
CA ASP A 354 13.48 -23.33 -2.66
C ASP A 354 14.21 -24.58 -3.20
N THR A 355 14.28 -24.76 -4.53
CA THR A 355 15.18 -25.75 -5.17
C THR A 355 16.64 -25.30 -5.15
N GLN A 356 16.93 -24.02 -5.39
CA GLN A 356 18.28 -23.47 -5.42
C GLN A 356 18.98 -23.52 -4.05
N VAL A 357 18.27 -23.17 -2.98
CA VAL A 357 18.74 -23.28 -1.58
C VAL A 357 19.07 -24.74 -1.26
N ARG A 358 18.22 -25.69 -1.67
CA ARG A 358 18.48 -27.13 -1.51
C ARG A 358 19.71 -27.59 -2.28
N ARG A 359 19.92 -27.16 -3.52
CA ARG A 359 21.15 -27.48 -4.30
C ARG A 359 22.42 -27.00 -3.60
N LEU A 360 22.44 -25.75 -3.13
CA LEU A 360 23.60 -25.17 -2.46
C LEU A 360 23.91 -25.84 -1.10
N GLY A 361 22.87 -26.19 -0.32
CA GLY A 361 23.02 -26.97 0.91
C GLY A 361 23.41 -28.43 0.69
N ALA A 362 23.05 -29.02 -0.46
CA ALA A 362 23.30 -30.42 -0.80
C ALA A 362 24.68 -30.70 -1.42
N SER A 363 25.62 -29.76 -1.40
CA SER A 363 26.98 -29.89 -1.97
C SER A 363 27.88 -30.98 -1.32
N LYS A 364 27.33 -31.85 -0.46
CA LYS A 364 27.95 -33.07 0.07
C LYS A 364 27.25 -34.38 -0.37
N ALA A 365 26.19 -34.30 -1.17
CA ALA A 365 25.38 -35.46 -1.59
C ALA A 365 25.26 -35.56 -3.12
N LEU A 366 26.25 -36.24 -3.71
CA LEU A 366 26.21 -36.96 -5.00
C LEU A 366 25.78 -36.18 -6.27
N GLU A 367 26.77 -35.87 -7.11
CA GLU A 367 26.69 -35.07 -8.35
C GLU A 367 25.97 -35.76 -9.55
N THR A 368 24.86 -36.49 -9.36
CA THR A 368 24.34 -37.37 -10.44
C THR A 368 22.82 -37.39 -10.62
N THR A 369 22.15 -36.28 -10.35
CA THR A 369 20.85 -36.03 -11.00
C THR A 369 20.67 -34.54 -11.24
N THR A 370 20.68 -34.14 -12.51
CA THR A 370 20.29 -32.79 -12.94
C THR A 370 18.79 -32.62 -12.74
N LEU A 371 18.41 -32.32 -11.49
CA LEU A 371 17.11 -31.75 -11.16
C LEU A 371 17.03 -30.39 -11.86
N GLU A 372 16.57 -30.42 -13.11
CA GLU A 372 16.22 -29.24 -13.89
C GLU A 372 15.32 -28.35 -13.03
N SER A 373 15.53 -27.02 -13.04
CA SER A 373 14.59 -26.14 -12.34
C SER A 373 13.20 -26.32 -12.92
N ASN A 374 12.15 -26.24 -12.10
CA ASN A 374 10.77 -26.32 -12.57
C ASN A 374 10.49 -25.33 -13.72
N LEU A 375 11.16 -24.16 -13.72
CA LEU A 375 11.18 -23.21 -14.84
C LEU A 375 11.71 -23.80 -16.17
N HIS A 376 12.73 -24.66 -16.15
CA HIS A 376 13.19 -25.35 -17.37
C HIS A 376 12.15 -26.36 -17.85
N VAL A 377 11.55 -27.14 -16.95
CA VAL A 377 10.47 -28.10 -17.28
C VAL A 377 9.27 -27.37 -17.87
N PHE A 378 8.88 -26.25 -17.28
CA PHE A 378 7.82 -25.37 -17.76
C PHE A 378 8.11 -24.81 -19.17
N LEU A 379 9.30 -24.21 -19.37
CA LEU A 379 9.75 -23.72 -20.68
C LEU A 379 9.81 -24.85 -21.74
N ALA A 380 10.26 -26.04 -21.34
CA ALA A 380 10.32 -27.22 -22.21
C ALA A 380 8.93 -27.73 -22.61
N ARG A 381 7.95 -27.78 -21.69
CA ARG A 381 6.56 -28.14 -22.01
C ARG A 381 5.92 -27.15 -22.99
N MET A 382 6.18 -25.85 -22.82
CA MET A 382 5.77 -24.83 -23.80
C MET A 382 6.53 -24.91 -25.14
N GLY A 383 7.56 -25.76 -25.26
CA GLY A 383 8.39 -25.87 -26.46
C GLY A 383 9.27 -24.64 -26.72
N ILE A 384 9.62 -23.87 -25.68
CA ILE A 384 10.53 -22.73 -25.77
C ILE A 384 11.93 -23.21 -25.38
N SER A 385 12.89 -23.13 -26.30
CA SER A 385 14.26 -23.56 -25.98
C SER A 385 14.92 -22.63 -24.97
N LEU A 386 15.78 -23.18 -24.11
CA LEU A 386 16.53 -22.39 -23.12
C LEU A 386 17.32 -21.23 -23.77
N ARG A 387 17.85 -21.44 -24.98
CA ARG A 387 18.55 -20.41 -25.77
C ARG A 387 17.64 -19.24 -26.15
N GLN A 388 16.42 -19.52 -26.62
CA GLN A 388 15.42 -18.49 -26.92
C GLN A 388 14.96 -17.77 -25.64
N SER A 389 14.73 -18.50 -24.54
CA SER A 389 14.28 -17.89 -23.28
C SER A 389 15.30 -16.92 -22.66
N ARG A 390 16.60 -17.10 -22.95
CA ARG A 390 17.70 -16.23 -22.49
C ARG A 390 18.04 -15.09 -23.45
N GLN A 391 17.40 -15.01 -24.60
CA GLN A 391 17.46 -13.83 -25.45
C GLN A 391 16.61 -12.72 -24.81
N GLN A 392 17.07 -11.47 -24.85
CA GLN A 392 16.23 -10.33 -24.44
C GLN A 392 14.90 -10.35 -25.19
N PHE A 393 13.81 -10.12 -24.48
CA PHE A 393 12.46 -10.25 -25.01
C PHE A 393 12.24 -9.35 -26.23
N ALA A 394 12.77 -8.12 -26.23
CA ALA A 394 12.77 -7.22 -27.38
C ALA A 394 13.18 -7.92 -28.69
N TYR A 395 14.24 -8.75 -28.67
CA TYR A 395 14.77 -9.45 -29.84
C TYR A 395 14.22 -10.87 -30.06
N MET A 396 13.35 -11.38 -29.18
CA MET A 396 12.71 -12.69 -29.36
C MET A 396 11.81 -12.70 -30.62
N PRO A 397 11.82 -13.78 -31.44
CA PRO A 397 10.99 -13.92 -32.63
C PRO A 397 9.49 -13.63 -32.40
N LEU A 398 8.86 -12.95 -33.36
CA LEU A 398 7.46 -12.53 -33.26
C LEU A 398 6.49 -13.72 -33.13
N GLU A 399 6.72 -14.81 -33.86
CA GLU A 399 5.93 -16.05 -33.76
C GLU A 399 5.91 -16.60 -32.34
N LEU A 400 7.05 -16.57 -31.64
CA LEU A 400 7.13 -17.02 -30.24
C LEU A 400 6.39 -16.06 -29.31
N LYS A 401 6.48 -14.74 -29.51
CA LYS A 401 5.74 -13.75 -28.71
C LYS A 401 4.22 -13.93 -28.85
N GLN A 402 3.74 -14.17 -30.07
CA GLN A 402 2.32 -14.41 -30.35
C GLN A 402 1.83 -15.73 -29.74
N LEU A 403 2.61 -16.80 -29.87
CA LEU A 403 2.28 -18.10 -29.29
C LEU A 403 2.45 -18.16 -27.76
N LEU A 404 3.25 -17.27 -27.17
CA LEU A 404 3.55 -17.27 -25.73
C LEU A 404 2.28 -17.18 -24.90
N ARG A 405 1.37 -16.26 -25.21
CA ARG A 405 0.15 -16.01 -24.43
C ARG A 405 -0.78 -17.23 -24.42
N HIS A 406 -1.03 -17.82 -25.59
CA HIS A 406 -1.83 -19.04 -25.72
C HIS A 406 -1.24 -20.19 -24.89
N LYS A 407 0.06 -20.46 -25.07
CA LYS A 407 0.78 -21.53 -24.36
C LYS A 407 0.84 -21.30 -22.86
N MET A 408 0.90 -20.06 -22.41
CA MET A 408 0.85 -19.71 -20.99
C MET A 408 -0.52 -20.06 -20.40
N HIS A 409 -1.64 -19.73 -21.07
CA HIS A 409 -2.97 -20.16 -20.59
C HIS A 409 -3.13 -21.68 -20.57
N GLU A 410 -2.63 -22.40 -21.58
CA GLU A 410 -2.69 -23.88 -21.62
C GLU A 410 -1.90 -24.53 -20.48
N MET A 411 -0.73 -23.99 -20.14
CA MET A 411 0.20 -24.62 -19.19
C MET A 411 0.14 -24.07 -17.75
N ALA A 412 -0.50 -22.91 -17.51
CA ALA A 412 -0.46 -22.23 -16.21
C ALA A 412 -1.09 -23.07 -15.08
N SER A 413 -2.25 -23.69 -15.33
CA SER A 413 -2.98 -24.47 -14.34
C SER A 413 -2.24 -25.73 -13.89
N GLU A 414 -1.51 -26.40 -14.78
CA GLU A 414 -0.67 -27.56 -14.43
C GLU A 414 0.44 -27.23 -13.41
N PHE A 415 0.82 -25.96 -13.30
CA PHE A 415 1.89 -25.46 -12.43
C PHE A 415 1.38 -24.55 -11.30
N GLY A 416 0.07 -24.43 -11.11
CA GLY A 416 -0.56 -23.59 -10.08
C GLY A 416 -0.33 -22.08 -10.27
N LEU A 417 -0.19 -21.65 -11.53
CA LEU A 417 0.02 -20.26 -11.95
C LEU A 417 -1.30 -19.60 -12.39
N ASP A 418 -2.40 -19.88 -11.71
CA ASP A 418 -3.75 -19.51 -12.15
C ASP A 418 -3.90 -17.99 -12.36
N ASP A 419 -3.46 -17.19 -11.39
CA ASP A 419 -3.45 -15.72 -11.44
C ASP A 419 -2.23 -15.12 -12.19
N LEU A 420 -1.80 -15.71 -13.31
CA LEU A 420 -0.64 -15.21 -14.06
C LEU A 420 -0.90 -13.87 -14.78
N PHE A 421 -2.15 -13.59 -15.11
CA PHE A 421 -2.57 -12.46 -15.95
C PHE A 421 -3.38 -11.43 -15.14
N TYR A 422 -3.28 -10.17 -15.52
CA TYR A 422 -4.12 -9.08 -15.00
C TYR A 422 -4.33 -8.00 -16.06
N GLY A 423 -5.48 -7.32 -16.02
CA GLY A 423 -5.74 -6.20 -16.93
C GLY A 423 -4.85 -5.00 -16.60
N SER A 424 -4.19 -4.41 -17.60
CA SER A 424 -3.38 -3.20 -17.44
C SER A 424 -3.36 -2.36 -18.72
N PHE A 425 -2.55 -1.30 -18.71
CA PHE A 425 -2.39 -0.42 -19.86
C PHE A 425 -0.93 -0.29 -20.29
N GLN A 426 -0.76 -0.20 -21.61
CA GLN A 426 0.48 0.20 -22.27
C GLN A 426 0.28 1.61 -22.88
N ARG A 427 1.25 2.50 -22.67
CA ARG A 427 1.36 3.81 -23.32
C ARG A 427 2.45 3.73 -24.39
N GLN A 428 2.13 4.15 -25.61
CA GLN A 428 3.12 4.32 -26.69
C GLN A 428 3.48 5.79 -26.87
N PHE A 429 4.78 6.09 -27.01
CA PHE A 429 5.28 7.44 -27.29
C PHE A 429 6.45 7.42 -28.28
N ALA A 430 6.55 8.49 -29.07
CA ALA A 430 7.55 8.70 -30.11
C ALA A 430 7.78 7.52 -31.09
N PHE A 431 6.74 6.71 -31.38
CA PHE A 431 6.74 5.43 -32.10
C PHE A 431 7.60 4.29 -31.50
N GLN A 432 8.79 4.61 -30.96
CA GLN A 432 9.81 3.66 -30.50
C GLN A 432 9.52 3.09 -29.11
N TYR A 433 8.99 3.89 -28.19
CA TYR A 433 8.89 3.53 -26.79
C TYR A 433 7.49 3.02 -26.46
N GLN A 434 7.43 1.87 -25.79
CA GLN A 434 6.23 1.25 -25.26
C GLN A 434 6.48 0.99 -23.78
N LEU A 435 5.70 1.64 -22.93
CA LEU A 435 5.83 1.56 -21.47
C LEU A 435 4.53 1.01 -20.89
N CYS A 436 4.64 -0.03 -20.08
CA CYS A 436 3.49 -0.57 -19.34
C CYS A 436 3.42 0.06 -17.96
N ALA A 437 2.21 0.12 -17.39
CA ALA A 437 1.98 0.79 -16.13
C ALA A 437 2.86 0.21 -14.99
N ALA A 438 2.98 -1.12 -14.92
CA ALA A 438 3.86 -1.78 -13.94
C ALA A 438 5.35 -1.46 -14.16
N ASP A 439 5.83 -1.47 -15.40
CA ASP A 439 7.22 -1.13 -15.72
C ASP A 439 7.53 0.34 -15.35
N ALA A 440 6.57 1.25 -15.55
CA ALA A 440 6.66 2.64 -15.10
C ALA A 440 6.74 2.74 -13.57
N VAL A 441 5.88 2.00 -12.84
CA VAL A 441 5.90 1.95 -11.37
C VAL A 441 7.28 1.48 -10.88
N TYR A 442 7.78 0.33 -11.36
CA TYR A 442 9.08 -0.18 -10.94
C TYR A 442 10.21 0.81 -11.21
N GLY A 443 10.24 1.43 -12.39
CA GLY A 443 11.25 2.42 -12.76
C GLY A 443 11.21 3.69 -11.90
N LEU A 444 10.02 4.24 -11.64
CA LEU A 444 9.85 5.43 -10.81
C LEU A 444 10.14 5.15 -9.33
N GLN A 445 9.64 4.03 -8.81
CA GLN A 445 9.89 3.59 -7.43
C GLN A 445 11.40 3.48 -7.16
N ALA A 446 12.14 2.86 -8.09
CA ALA A 446 13.59 2.72 -7.98
C ALA A 446 14.34 4.06 -8.04
N LEU A 447 13.87 5.04 -8.83
CA LEU A 447 14.45 6.40 -8.87
C LEU A 447 14.19 7.20 -7.57
N LEU A 448 13.04 6.98 -6.92
CA LEU A 448 12.73 7.58 -5.62
C LEU A 448 13.54 6.94 -4.49
N GLU A 449 13.64 5.61 -4.47
CA GLU A 449 14.19 4.85 -3.35
C GLU A 449 15.71 4.69 -3.32
N ALA A 450 16.35 4.59 -4.49
CA ALA A 450 17.75 4.19 -4.56
C ALA A 450 18.70 5.33 -4.14
N PRO A 451 19.78 5.04 -3.39
CA PRO A 451 20.82 6.02 -3.11
C PRO A 451 21.44 6.56 -4.41
N GLU A 452 21.79 7.85 -4.45
CA GLU A 452 22.36 8.51 -5.62
C GLU A 452 23.58 7.77 -6.20
N ARG A 453 24.47 7.26 -5.32
CA ARG A 453 25.62 6.43 -5.70
C ARG A 453 25.22 5.15 -6.44
N TYR A 454 24.11 4.55 -6.06
CA TYR A 454 23.59 3.33 -6.69
C TYR A 454 23.06 3.65 -8.08
N ILE A 455 22.22 4.70 -8.20
CA ILE A 455 21.70 5.21 -9.48
C ILE A 455 22.87 5.55 -10.41
N ALA A 456 23.84 6.33 -9.94
CA ALA A 456 25.04 6.71 -10.70
C ALA A 456 25.85 5.48 -11.15
N SER A 457 26.03 4.47 -10.29
CA SER A 457 26.76 3.25 -10.66
C SER A 457 26.05 2.46 -11.78
N VAL A 458 24.72 2.37 -11.74
CA VAL A 458 23.92 1.72 -12.79
C VAL A 458 24.03 2.53 -14.09
N PHE A 459 23.86 3.85 -14.01
CA PHE A 459 23.97 4.75 -15.17
C PHE A 459 25.38 4.69 -15.79
N GLU A 460 26.45 4.61 -14.99
CA GLU A 460 27.82 4.43 -15.48
C GLU A 460 28.03 3.07 -16.18
N THR A 461 27.44 1.98 -15.65
CA THR A 461 27.52 0.68 -16.35
C THR A 461 26.76 0.71 -17.67
N GLU A 462 25.65 1.45 -17.73
CA GLU A 462 24.84 1.63 -18.93
C GLU A 462 25.55 2.50 -19.98
N THR A 463 26.13 3.64 -19.58
CA THR A 463 26.90 4.51 -20.49
C THR A 463 28.11 3.79 -21.02
N ARG A 464 28.88 3.07 -20.20
CA ARG A 464 30.00 2.23 -20.67
C ARG A 464 29.56 1.11 -21.62
N ALA A 465 28.36 0.53 -21.43
CA ALA A 465 27.78 -0.44 -22.35
C ALA A 465 27.28 0.19 -23.67
N ARG A 466 26.82 1.44 -23.64
CA ARG A 466 26.33 2.24 -24.79
C ARG A 466 27.39 3.17 -25.39
N GLU A 467 28.64 3.14 -24.92
CA GLU A 467 29.69 4.09 -25.29
C GLU A 467 30.34 3.81 -26.64
N LYS A 468 29.60 4.20 -27.69
CA LYS A 468 30.19 4.75 -28.91
C LYS A 468 29.48 6.00 -29.45
N ALA A 469 28.51 6.57 -28.72
CA ALA A 469 27.65 7.63 -29.28
C ALA A 469 27.13 8.77 -28.36
N LEU A 470 27.11 8.65 -27.02
CA LEU A 470 26.26 9.54 -26.17
C LEU A 470 26.95 10.36 -25.07
N VAL A 471 28.29 10.39 -25.02
CA VAL A 471 29.05 11.15 -23.98
C VAL A 471 28.74 12.66 -23.99
N THR A 472 28.31 13.22 -25.13
CA THR A 472 28.18 14.67 -25.33
C THR A 472 26.85 15.28 -24.88
N LEU A 473 25.83 14.48 -24.52
CA LEU A 473 24.46 14.98 -24.28
C LEU A 473 24.14 15.27 -22.80
N PHE A 474 24.61 14.45 -21.87
CA PHE A 474 24.29 14.60 -20.44
C PHE A 474 25.02 15.76 -19.74
N ALA A 475 26.04 16.34 -20.37
CA ALA A 475 26.87 17.40 -19.77
C ALA A 475 26.33 18.83 -20.00
N GLN A 476 25.33 19.03 -20.87
CA GLN A 476 24.85 20.38 -21.23
C GLN A 476 23.50 20.76 -20.59
N ASP A 477 22.53 19.86 -20.51
CA ASP A 477 21.17 20.22 -20.07
C ASP A 477 21.06 20.54 -18.56
N THR A 478 21.93 19.95 -17.72
CA THR A 478 22.02 20.27 -16.28
C THR A 478 22.39 21.75 -16.03
N SER A 479 22.98 22.43 -17.02
CA SER A 479 23.34 23.86 -16.91
C SER A 479 22.20 24.84 -17.23
N MET A 480 21.09 24.36 -17.83
CA MET A 480 19.99 25.22 -18.29
C MET A 480 18.74 25.15 -17.40
N SER A 481 18.62 24.14 -16.52
CA SER A 481 17.54 24.03 -15.52
C SER A 481 17.92 24.60 -14.14
N SER A 482 19.20 24.85 -13.87
CA SER A 482 19.66 25.39 -12.58
C SER A 482 19.34 26.88 -12.39
N SER A 483 19.10 27.61 -13.47
CA SER A 483 18.91 29.07 -13.50
C SER A 483 17.54 29.55 -13.02
N LEU A 484 16.64 28.67 -12.60
CA LEU A 484 15.36 29.03 -11.95
C LEU A 484 15.37 28.83 -10.43
N TRP A 485 16.39 28.18 -9.85
CA TRP A 485 16.40 27.82 -8.43
C TRP A 485 17.81 28.00 -7.82
N GLU A 486 18.13 29.21 -7.37
CA GLU A 486 19.32 29.46 -6.55
C GLU A 486 19.16 28.79 -5.16
N THR A 487 19.78 27.61 -4.99
CA THR A 487 20.14 27.09 -3.67
C THR A 487 21.60 27.44 -3.39
N GLN A 488 21.81 28.63 -2.83
CA GLN A 488 23.10 29.02 -2.25
C GLN A 488 23.22 28.47 -0.83
N ASP A 489 23.41 27.16 -0.69
CA ASP A 489 23.82 26.54 0.58
C ASP A 489 25.07 25.68 0.34
N PRO A 490 26.23 26.00 0.97
CA PRO A 490 27.50 25.34 0.70
C PRO A 490 27.74 24.06 1.52
N ASP A 491 26.84 23.74 2.45
CA ASP A 491 26.91 22.53 3.27
C ASP A 491 26.18 21.38 2.55
N GLY A 492 26.89 20.25 2.37
CA GLY A 492 26.40 19.07 1.64
C GLY A 492 25.32 18.31 2.41
N ASN A 493 24.13 18.90 2.52
CA ASN A 493 23.03 18.39 3.33
C ASN A 493 22.23 17.27 2.62
N THR A 494 21.77 16.28 3.39
CA THR A 494 21.04 15.11 2.91
C THR A 494 19.68 15.42 2.25
N ASP A 495 19.13 16.62 2.46
CA ASP A 495 17.82 16.98 1.90
C ASP A 495 17.92 17.36 0.42
N SER A 496 19.12 17.77 -0.04
CA SER A 496 19.38 18.08 -1.45
C SER A 496 19.23 16.86 -2.36
N PHE A 497 19.76 15.70 -1.96
CA PHE A 497 19.68 14.48 -2.79
C PHE A 497 18.26 13.90 -2.85
N ARG A 498 17.47 14.01 -1.78
CA ARG A 498 16.09 13.50 -1.75
C ARG A 498 15.19 14.28 -2.70
N GLN A 499 15.32 15.61 -2.67
CA GLN A 499 14.65 16.50 -3.62
C GLN A 499 15.15 16.22 -5.05
N HIS A 500 16.45 15.93 -5.24
CA HIS A 500 16.99 15.52 -6.53
C HIS A 500 16.35 14.22 -7.06
N ASN A 501 16.27 13.15 -6.24
CA ASN A 501 15.60 11.89 -6.60
C ASN A 501 14.13 12.11 -7.01
N PHE A 502 13.38 12.91 -6.23
CA PHE A 502 12.01 13.27 -6.59
C PHE A 502 11.94 14.00 -7.93
N MET A 503 12.83 14.97 -8.18
CA MET A 503 12.88 15.71 -9.45
C MET A 503 13.27 14.83 -10.66
N LEU A 504 14.16 13.84 -10.46
CA LEU A 504 14.46 12.81 -11.47
C LEU A 504 13.22 11.98 -11.80
N ALA A 505 12.53 11.46 -10.78
CA ALA A 505 11.30 10.68 -10.97
C ALA A 505 10.18 11.51 -11.63
N HIS A 506 10.00 12.78 -11.21
CA HIS A 506 9.04 13.71 -11.82
C HIS A 506 9.34 13.99 -13.29
N THR A 507 10.62 14.14 -13.64
CA THR A 507 11.03 14.36 -15.03
C THR A 507 10.87 13.09 -15.86
N ALA A 508 11.12 11.92 -15.28
CA ALA A 508 10.89 10.63 -15.92
C ALA A 508 9.40 10.39 -16.20
N LEU A 509 8.51 10.64 -15.23
CA LEU A 509 7.07 10.40 -15.32
C LEU A 509 6.39 11.12 -16.50
N ALA A 510 6.85 12.33 -16.83
CA ALA A 510 6.26 13.13 -17.90
C ALA A 510 6.32 12.44 -19.28
N CYS A 511 7.44 11.77 -19.59
CA CYS A 511 7.71 11.13 -20.89
C CYS A 511 7.49 12.01 -22.15
N HIS A 512 7.51 13.35 -22.01
CA HIS A 512 7.29 14.31 -23.11
C HIS A 512 8.46 14.48 -24.08
N SER A 513 9.64 13.99 -23.70
CA SER A 513 10.88 14.18 -24.46
C SER A 513 11.68 12.89 -24.53
N VAL A 514 12.51 12.74 -25.56
CA VAL A 514 13.46 11.61 -25.67
C VAL A 514 14.41 11.54 -24.47
N THR A 515 14.70 12.66 -23.79
CA THR A 515 15.51 12.68 -22.55
C THR A 515 14.74 12.09 -21.37
N SER A 516 13.49 12.49 -21.14
CA SER A 516 12.62 11.88 -20.11
C SER A 516 12.33 10.40 -20.38
N SER A 517 12.10 10.02 -21.64
CA SER A 517 11.94 8.62 -22.06
C SER A 517 13.16 7.76 -21.72
N LYS A 518 14.38 8.28 -21.97
CA LYS A 518 15.62 7.60 -21.60
C LYS A 518 15.81 7.53 -20.09
N LEU A 519 15.48 8.58 -19.35
CA LEU A 519 15.55 8.58 -17.90
C LEU A 519 14.62 7.52 -17.28
N MET A 520 13.43 7.33 -17.87
CA MET A 520 12.54 6.21 -17.53
C MET A 520 13.17 4.84 -17.84
N GLU A 521 13.76 4.64 -19.04
CA GLU A 521 14.49 3.38 -19.35
C GLU A 521 15.61 3.10 -18.34
N SER A 522 16.39 4.12 -17.97
CA SER A 522 17.48 4.00 -17.01
C SER A 522 16.95 3.73 -15.59
N GLY A 523 15.84 4.35 -15.18
CA GLY A 523 15.14 4.04 -13.93
C GLY A 523 14.67 2.58 -13.86
N ILE A 524 14.15 2.04 -14.97
CA ILE A 524 13.82 0.61 -15.09
C ILE A 524 15.08 -0.26 -14.91
N GLN A 525 16.24 0.13 -15.46
CA GLN A 525 17.50 -0.62 -15.19
C GLN A 525 17.89 -0.58 -13.70
N VAL A 526 17.69 0.55 -13.00
CA VAL A 526 17.91 0.63 -11.54
C VAL A 526 16.97 -0.33 -10.81
N ALA A 527 15.69 -0.39 -11.20
CA ALA A 527 14.71 -1.33 -10.64
C ALA A 527 15.11 -2.80 -10.85
N MET A 528 15.59 -3.14 -12.05
CA MET A 528 16.11 -4.47 -12.38
C MET A 528 17.30 -4.85 -11.48
N ALA A 529 18.25 -3.94 -11.30
CA ALA A 529 19.40 -4.15 -10.41
C ALA A 529 18.99 -4.25 -8.93
N LEU A 530 18.08 -3.39 -8.48
CA LEU A 530 17.52 -3.40 -7.13
C LEU A 530 16.83 -4.73 -6.82
N LYS A 531 16.03 -5.28 -7.74
CA LYS A 531 15.44 -6.62 -7.56
C LYS A 531 16.51 -7.72 -7.49
N GLN A 532 17.58 -7.65 -8.30
CA GLN A 532 18.69 -8.60 -8.20
C GLN A 532 19.34 -8.57 -6.80
N ALA A 533 19.46 -7.40 -6.17
CA ALA A 533 19.96 -7.27 -4.79
C ALA A 533 18.96 -7.86 -3.77
N ILE A 534 17.67 -7.55 -3.89
CA ILE A 534 16.61 -8.14 -3.04
C ILE A 534 16.64 -9.67 -3.09
N VAL A 535 16.66 -10.27 -4.27
CA VAL A 535 16.67 -11.75 -4.43
C VAL A 535 17.97 -12.35 -3.90
N ARG A 536 19.11 -11.67 -4.05
CA ARG A 536 20.41 -12.09 -3.50
C ARG A 536 20.40 -12.14 -1.97
N VAL A 537 19.91 -11.08 -1.32
CA VAL A 537 19.78 -11.02 0.16
C VAL A 537 18.72 -12.02 0.65
N GLY A 538 17.57 -12.10 -0.03
CA GLY A 538 16.52 -13.08 0.25
C GLY A 538 17.02 -14.52 0.21
N LEU A 539 17.78 -14.89 -0.81
CA LEU A 539 18.44 -16.20 -0.91
C LEU A 539 19.44 -16.45 0.24
N SER A 540 20.20 -15.43 0.66
CA SER A 540 21.13 -15.53 1.81
C SER A 540 20.38 -15.84 3.11
N ILE A 541 19.25 -15.16 3.35
CA ILE A 541 18.37 -15.38 4.51
C ILE A 541 17.85 -16.82 4.53
N MET A 542 17.34 -17.31 3.40
CA MET A 542 16.83 -18.68 3.27
C MET A 542 17.92 -19.74 3.43
N GLN A 543 19.10 -19.54 2.84
CA GLN A 543 20.25 -20.46 2.94
C GLN A 543 20.73 -20.61 4.39
N ARG A 544 20.83 -19.49 5.10
CA ARG A 544 21.27 -19.43 6.51
C ARG A 544 20.15 -19.77 7.50
N LYS A 545 18.91 -19.93 7.04
CA LYS A 545 17.70 -20.19 7.86
C LYS A 545 17.53 -19.16 8.99
N LEU A 546 17.69 -17.87 8.69
CA LEU A 546 17.63 -16.79 9.69
C LEU A 546 16.20 -16.44 10.16
N LEU A 547 15.17 -17.06 9.58
CA LEU A 547 13.78 -16.90 9.99
C LEU A 547 13.50 -17.66 11.29
N VAL A 548 13.35 -16.90 12.38
CA VAL A 548 12.96 -17.41 13.70
C VAL A 548 11.44 -17.29 13.83
N ARG A 549 10.76 -18.36 14.25
CA ARG A 549 9.32 -18.33 14.58
C ARG A 549 9.13 -18.18 16.09
N VAL A 550 8.46 -17.11 16.50
CA VAL A 550 7.88 -16.90 17.82
C VAL A 550 6.40 -17.35 17.76
N LYS A 551 5.71 -17.43 18.90
CA LYS A 551 4.29 -17.83 18.99
C LYS A 551 3.40 -17.11 17.97
N HIS A 552 3.55 -15.77 17.91
CA HIS A 552 2.65 -14.87 17.18
C HIS A 552 3.21 -14.21 15.92
N PHE A 553 4.53 -14.24 15.73
CA PHE A 553 5.19 -13.65 14.56
C PHE A 553 6.46 -14.41 14.20
N ARG A 554 6.94 -14.23 12.96
CA ARG A 554 8.28 -14.64 12.53
C ARG A 554 9.13 -13.40 12.39
N TYR A 555 10.41 -13.47 12.76
CA TYR A 555 11.32 -12.35 12.57
C TYR A 555 12.68 -12.75 11.99
N VAL A 556 13.36 -11.75 11.42
CA VAL A 556 14.74 -11.85 10.95
C VAL A 556 15.53 -10.61 11.35
N CYS A 557 16.64 -10.80 12.05
CA CYS A 557 17.67 -9.77 12.18
C CYS A 557 18.68 -9.90 11.04
N LEU A 558 18.75 -8.87 10.18
CA LEU A 558 19.55 -8.85 8.97
C LEU A 558 20.91 -8.19 9.20
N HIS A 559 21.96 -8.93 8.82
CA HIS A 559 23.29 -8.38 8.65
C HIS A 559 23.58 -8.28 7.15
N VAL A 560 23.25 -7.11 6.59
CA VAL A 560 23.47 -6.72 5.20
C VAL A 560 24.96 -6.41 4.98
N PRO A 561 25.59 -6.81 3.87
CA PRO A 561 26.98 -6.45 3.59
C PRO A 561 27.12 -4.94 3.31
N GLU A 562 28.28 -4.37 3.63
CA GLU A 562 28.55 -2.92 3.61
C GLU A 562 28.18 -2.24 2.27
N ASN A 563 28.36 -2.94 1.14
CA ASN A 563 28.07 -2.43 -0.21
C ASN A 563 26.56 -2.30 -0.54
N GLU A 564 25.70 -3.00 0.20
CA GLU A 564 24.24 -2.98 0.02
C GLU A 564 23.54 -2.31 1.22
N GLN A 565 24.29 -1.90 2.24
CA GLN A 565 23.72 -1.38 3.49
C GLN A 565 23.01 -0.02 3.32
N GLU A 566 23.53 0.87 2.48
CA GLU A 566 22.84 2.13 2.12
C GLU A 566 21.50 1.88 1.39
N LEU A 567 21.38 0.77 0.65
CA LEU A 567 20.17 0.41 -0.10
C LEU A 567 19.08 -0.16 0.83
N PHE A 568 19.44 -1.08 1.73
CA PHE A 568 18.50 -1.69 2.69
C PHE A 568 18.25 -0.84 3.95
N ALA A 569 18.88 0.34 4.07
CA ALA A 569 18.50 1.38 5.03
C ALA A 569 17.21 2.11 4.62
N ASN A 570 16.75 1.98 3.37
CA ASN A 570 15.45 2.48 2.94
C ASN A 570 14.34 1.49 3.33
N ALA A 571 13.30 2.00 4.01
CA ALA A 571 12.17 1.20 4.45
C ALA A 571 11.42 0.51 3.31
N ASN A 572 11.20 1.18 2.18
CA ASN A 572 10.41 0.60 1.10
C ASN A 572 11.13 -0.58 0.42
N VAL A 573 12.45 -0.52 0.28
CA VAL A 573 13.27 -1.64 -0.23
C VAL A 573 13.22 -2.83 0.72
N LEU A 574 13.22 -2.57 2.04
CA LEU A 574 13.09 -3.61 3.06
C LEU A 574 11.67 -4.21 3.10
N THR A 575 10.62 -3.41 2.83
CA THR A 575 9.24 -3.88 2.58
C THR A 575 9.17 -4.79 1.35
N GLN A 576 9.79 -4.41 0.23
CA GLN A 576 9.87 -5.27 -0.97
C GLN A 576 10.61 -6.60 -0.70
N LEU A 577 11.66 -6.59 0.15
CA LEU A 577 12.33 -7.81 0.61
C LEU A 577 11.42 -8.66 1.51
N ALA A 578 10.63 -8.04 2.39
CA ALA A 578 9.66 -8.74 3.23
C ALA A 578 8.56 -9.40 2.38
N LEU A 579 7.98 -8.68 1.42
CA LEU A 579 7.01 -9.21 0.44
C LEU A 579 7.60 -10.37 -0.39
N PHE A 580 8.85 -10.25 -0.86
CA PHE A 580 9.56 -11.33 -1.54
C PHE A 580 9.64 -12.60 -0.66
N LEU A 581 10.14 -12.47 0.58
CA LEU A 581 10.28 -13.60 1.51
C LEU A 581 8.92 -14.23 1.83
N LEU A 582 7.92 -13.39 2.04
CA LEU A 582 6.55 -13.80 2.31
C LEU A 582 5.99 -14.65 1.17
N ASN A 583 6.09 -14.15 -0.07
CA ASN A 583 5.65 -14.85 -1.27
C ASN A 583 6.31 -16.22 -1.44
N VAL A 584 7.64 -16.28 -1.33
CA VAL A 584 8.40 -17.53 -1.45
C VAL A 584 8.01 -18.54 -0.36
N HIS A 585 7.79 -18.09 0.88
CA HIS A 585 7.41 -18.98 1.96
C HIS A 585 5.92 -19.39 1.92
N ARG A 586 5.02 -18.50 1.51
CA ARG A 586 3.58 -18.75 1.27
C ARG A 586 3.42 -19.87 0.25
N ALA A 587 4.04 -19.74 -0.93
CA ALA A 587 4.02 -20.77 -1.97
C ALA A 587 4.67 -22.10 -1.55
N SER A 588 5.64 -22.08 -0.64
CA SER A 588 6.28 -23.30 -0.14
C SER A 588 5.43 -24.14 0.83
N GLY A 589 4.26 -23.64 1.27
CA GLY A 589 3.40 -24.26 2.29
C GLY A 589 3.97 -24.23 3.73
N LYS A 590 5.27 -23.94 3.91
CA LYS A 590 5.95 -23.97 5.23
C LYS A 590 5.56 -22.82 6.16
N TRP A 591 4.76 -21.85 5.70
CA TRP A 591 4.39 -20.69 6.51
C TRP A 591 3.24 -20.99 7.48
N GLY A 592 2.24 -21.76 7.06
CA GLY A 592 1.20 -22.35 7.93
C GLY A 592 1.70 -23.57 8.73
N GLY A 593 3.00 -23.89 8.68
CA GLY A 593 3.58 -25.10 9.27
C GLY A 593 3.08 -26.40 8.61
N PRO A 594 3.65 -27.55 8.95
CA PRO A 594 3.01 -28.83 8.64
C PRO A 594 1.72 -28.96 9.49
N PRO A 595 0.64 -29.57 8.97
CA PRO A 595 -0.49 -29.94 9.82
C PRO A 595 0.02 -30.87 10.92
N THR A 596 -0.16 -30.48 12.17
CA THR A 596 0.28 -31.27 13.31
C THR A 596 -0.65 -32.46 13.45
N ARG A 597 -0.26 -33.62 12.92
CA ARG A 597 -0.92 -34.89 13.25
C ARG A 597 -0.99 -35.01 14.77
N GLY A 598 -2.22 -34.97 15.30
CA GLY A 598 -2.48 -35.09 16.72
C GLY A 598 -1.77 -36.31 17.27
N ARG A 599 -0.93 -36.11 18.28
CA ARG A 599 -0.15 -37.19 18.88
C ARG A 599 -1.07 -37.98 19.79
N GLN A 600 -1.89 -38.86 19.19
CA GLN A 600 -2.83 -39.73 19.91
C GLN A 600 -2.05 -40.44 21.03
N LYS A 601 -2.40 -40.05 22.25
CA LYS A 601 -1.81 -40.60 23.46
C LYS A 601 -2.47 -41.95 23.65
N VAL A 602 -1.79 -43.02 23.25
CA VAL A 602 -2.31 -44.39 23.40
C VAL A 602 -2.53 -44.65 24.89
N VAL A 603 -3.79 -44.51 25.31
CA VAL A 603 -4.28 -45.03 26.57
C VAL A 603 -4.73 -46.45 26.26
N ASN A 604 -4.01 -47.43 26.79
CA ASN A 604 -4.48 -48.81 26.79
C ASN A 604 -5.63 -48.89 27.78
N GLU A 605 -6.84 -49.13 27.30
CA GLU A 605 -7.90 -49.79 28.07
C GLU A 605 -8.77 -50.61 27.10
N GLU A 606 -9.12 -51.82 27.52
CA GLU A 606 -9.76 -52.84 26.69
C GLU A 606 -11.29 -52.70 26.75
N SER A 607 -11.93 -52.42 25.62
CA SER A 607 -13.37 -52.70 25.42
C SER A 607 -13.69 -52.83 23.94
N GLU A 608 -14.25 -53.97 23.56
CA GLU A 608 -14.83 -54.23 22.24
C GLU A 608 -16.13 -53.43 22.10
N ASP A 609 -16.29 -52.67 20.99
CA ASP A 609 -17.57 -52.40 20.32
C ASP A 609 -17.28 -51.66 19.00
N GLU A 610 -17.57 -52.30 17.86
CA GLU A 610 -17.50 -51.68 16.52
C GLU A 610 -18.84 -50.99 16.21
N GLU A 611 -18.90 -49.66 16.22
CA GLU A 611 -19.99 -48.90 15.59
C GLU A 611 -19.48 -47.55 15.06
N ASP A 612 -19.95 -47.17 13.87
CA ASP A 612 -19.39 -46.09 13.04
C ASP A 612 -19.38 -44.73 13.77
N ARG A 613 -18.18 -44.13 13.86
CA ARG A 613 -18.01 -42.70 14.14
C ARG A 613 -17.08 -42.10 13.10
N ASP A 614 -17.63 -41.21 12.29
CA ASP A 614 -16.84 -40.25 11.53
C ASP A 614 -16.13 -39.32 12.53
N GLU A 615 -14.90 -39.67 12.92
CA GLU A 615 -14.04 -38.75 13.66
C GLU A 615 -13.64 -37.60 12.72
N ASP A 616 -14.33 -36.46 12.85
CA ASP A 616 -13.94 -35.19 12.25
C ASP A 616 -12.54 -34.78 12.74
N VAL A 617 -11.51 -35.24 12.02
CA VAL A 617 -10.12 -34.84 12.23
C VAL A 617 -9.99 -33.36 11.89
N HIS A 618 -10.23 -32.51 12.88
CA HIS A 618 -9.91 -31.09 12.83
C HIS A 618 -8.39 -30.95 12.71
N GLU A 619 -7.89 -30.93 11.48
CA GLU A 619 -6.49 -30.61 11.18
C GLU A 619 -6.21 -29.18 11.62
N THR A 620 -5.64 -29.03 12.82
CA THR A 620 -5.18 -27.74 13.35
C THR A 620 -3.97 -27.26 12.55
N THR A 621 -4.23 -26.71 11.37
CA THR A 621 -3.24 -26.03 10.53
C THR A 621 -2.64 -24.90 11.35
N THR A 622 -1.31 -24.85 11.51
CA THR A 622 -0.73 -23.85 12.43
C THR A 622 -0.95 -22.46 11.86
N ALA A 623 -1.49 -21.54 12.67
CA ALA A 623 -1.89 -20.22 12.21
C ALA A 623 -0.76 -19.53 11.41
N ILE A 624 -1.15 -18.90 10.31
CA ILE A 624 -0.28 -18.03 9.52
C ILE A 624 0.00 -16.78 10.36
N VAL A 625 1.28 -16.43 10.48
CA VAL A 625 1.75 -15.35 11.36
C VAL A 625 2.45 -14.24 10.56
N PRO A 626 2.39 -12.97 11.02
CA PRO A 626 3.14 -11.86 10.44
C PRO A 626 4.66 -12.07 10.39
N LEU A 627 5.33 -11.27 9.54
CA LEU A 627 6.78 -11.17 9.40
C LEU A 627 7.28 -9.81 9.92
N VAL A 628 8.30 -9.83 10.76
CA VAL A 628 9.06 -8.65 11.19
C VAL A 628 10.49 -8.72 10.64
N LEU A 629 10.90 -7.75 9.84
CA LEU A 629 12.31 -7.60 9.42
C LEU A 629 12.99 -6.50 10.24
N ILE A 630 14.23 -6.76 10.65
CA ILE A 630 15.06 -5.85 11.44
C ILE A 630 16.41 -5.69 10.73
N THR A 631 16.76 -4.48 10.28
CA THR A 631 18.03 -4.16 9.61
C THR A 631 18.79 -3.09 10.38
N ARG A 632 20.12 -3.23 10.53
CA ARG A 632 20.95 -2.18 11.14
C ARG A 632 21.26 -1.06 10.15
N ASN A 633 20.93 0.18 10.50
CA ASN A 633 21.42 1.39 9.85
C ASN A 633 22.62 1.97 10.64
N PRO A 634 23.86 1.93 10.11
CA PRO A 634 25.03 2.46 10.82
C PRO A 634 25.09 3.99 10.87
N GLN A 635 24.45 4.69 9.93
CA GLN A 635 24.54 6.16 9.83
C GLN A 635 23.82 6.82 11.00
N GLU A 636 22.59 6.36 11.30
CA GLU A 636 21.74 6.84 12.39
C GLU A 636 21.97 6.06 13.72
N ASN A 637 22.88 5.08 13.71
CA ASN A 637 23.14 4.16 14.84
C ASN A 637 21.86 3.50 15.40
N CYS A 638 20.93 3.13 14.52
CA CYS A 638 19.63 2.53 14.86
C CYS A 638 19.38 1.20 14.12
N PHE A 639 18.35 0.47 14.56
CA PHE A 639 17.72 -0.60 13.80
C PHE A 639 16.43 -0.10 13.16
N LEU A 640 16.28 -0.34 11.86
CA LEU A 640 15.04 -0.19 11.13
C LEU A 640 14.22 -1.49 11.23
N VAL A 641 13.00 -1.38 11.74
CA VAL A 641 12.05 -2.47 11.99
C VAL A 641 10.84 -2.28 11.08
N ILE A 642 10.44 -3.34 10.36
CA ILE A 642 9.27 -3.34 9.48
C ILE A 642 8.41 -4.56 9.77
N GLY A 643 7.10 -4.35 9.92
CA GLY A 643 6.11 -5.38 10.12
C GLY A 643 5.17 -5.57 8.92
N LEU A 644 5.11 -6.77 8.36
CA LEU A 644 4.09 -7.15 7.37
C LEU A 644 3.15 -8.23 7.92
N THR A 645 1.85 -8.00 7.75
CA THR A 645 0.82 -9.03 7.91
C THR A 645 0.88 -10.06 6.79
N CYS A 646 0.63 -11.33 7.13
CA CYS A 646 0.47 -12.40 6.15
C CYS A 646 -1.00 -12.77 6.02
N PRO A 647 -1.67 -12.50 4.89
CA PRO A 647 -2.96 -13.12 4.60
C PRO A 647 -2.81 -14.61 4.33
N SER A 648 -3.93 -15.35 4.45
CA SER A 648 -3.95 -16.80 4.24
C SER A 648 -3.96 -17.13 2.75
N THR A 649 -4.72 -16.36 1.95
CA THR A 649 -4.69 -16.46 0.49
C THR A 649 -3.85 -15.32 -0.14
N PRO A 650 -3.31 -15.50 -1.36
CA PRO A 650 -2.74 -14.39 -2.13
C PRO A 650 -3.82 -13.40 -2.58
N GLY A 651 -3.59 -12.10 -2.39
CA GLY A 651 -4.52 -11.03 -2.81
C GLY A 651 -5.54 -10.60 -1.76
N GLU A 652 -5.69 -11.34 -0.65
CA GLU A 652 -6.41 -10.90 0.55
C GLU A 652 -5.66 -9.75 1.25
N ILE A 653 -6.38 -8.71 1.68
CA ILE A 653 -5.81 -7.64 2.51
C ILE A 653 -6.35 -7.74 3.93
N HIS A 654 -5.44 -7.89 4.88
CA HIS A 654 -5.72 -7.77 6.31
C HIS A 654 -5.18 -6.45 6.85
N ARG A 655 -5.92 -5.86 7.80
CA ARG A 655 -5.47 -4.68 8.53
C ARG A 655 -4.19 -5.00 9.31
N ASN A 656 -3.15 -4.22 9.10
CA ASN A 656 -1.86 -4.41 9.72
C ASN A 656 -1.86 -3.84 11.16
N THR A 657 -1.94 -4.73 12.15
CA THR A 657 -1.92 -4.39 13.58
C THR A 657 -0.51 -4.18 14.15
N LEU A 658 0.55 -4.43 13.37
CA LEU A 658 1.92 -4.35 13.87
C LEU A 658 2.34 -2.90 14.17
N GLY A 659 1.84 -1.92 13.41
CA GLY A 659 2.17 -0.51 13.66
C GLY A 659 1.72 0.01 15.03
N THR A 660 0.58 -0.47 15.54
CA THR A 660 0.13 -0.18 16.91
C THR A 660 0.86 -1.05 17.94
N ALA A 661 1.09 -2.33 17.65
CA ALA A 661 1.83 -3.23 18.54
C ALA A 661 3.28 -2.78 18.79
N PHE A 662 3.98 -2.29 17.75
CA PHE A 662 5.32 -1.71 17.88
C PHE A 662 5.32 -0.49 18.80
N LYS A 663 4.34 0.41 18.64
CA LYS A 663 4.24 1.63 19.47
C LYS A 663 3.97 1.32 20.94
N LEU A 664 3.13 0.31 21.22
CA LEU A 664 2.88 -0.18 22.58
C LEU A 664 4.13 -0.83 23.18
N ALA A 665 4.76 -1.79 22.48
CA ALA A 665 5.95 -2.49 22.97
C ALA A 665 7.14 -1.55 23.22
N ALA A 666 7.34 -0.54 22.37
CA ALA A 666 8.38 0.47 22.55
C ALA A 666 8.05 1.44 23.72
N GLY A 667 6.78 1.79 23.91
CA GLY A 667 6.32 2.59 25.06
C GLY A 667 6.50 1.88 26.40
N GLU A 668 6.14 0.59 26.48
CA GLU A 668 6.27 -0.22 27.70
C GLU A 668 7.72 -0.53 28.07
N THR A 669 8.61 -0.70 27.08
CA THR A 669 10.04 -0.86 27.33
C THR A 669 10.75 0.45 27.68
N GLY A 670 10.10 1.60 27.49
CA GLY A 670 10.71 2.93 27.61
C GLY A 670 11.81 3.18 26.58
N ALA A 671 11.81 2.42 25.48
CA ALA A 671 12.83 2.49 24.44
C ALA A 671 12.79 3.84 23.69
N ASN A 672 13.94 4.31 23.23
CA ASN A 672 14.00 5.47 22.35
C ASN A 672 13.75 5.04 20.90
N PHE A 673 12.53 5.30 20.42
CA PHE A 673 12.09 4.94 19.08
C PHE A 673 11.62 6.17 18.26
N ARG A 674 11.71 6.06 16.94
CA ARG A 674 11.10 6.99 15.97
C ARG A 674 10.12 6.23 15.08
N GLN A 675 8.93 6.78 14.89
CA GLN A 675 7.88 6.23 14.02
C GLN A 675 7.36 7.35 13.11
N ASP A 676 8.29 7.93 12.34
CA ASP A 676 8.08 9.17 11.57
C ASP A 676 7.61 8.95 10.12
N GLY A 677 7.69 7.72 9.62
CA GLY A 677 7.21 7.39 8.28
C GLY A 677 5.69 7.53 8.14
N PHE A 678 5.22 7.77 6.92
CA PHE A 678 3.77 7.77 6.62
C PHE A 678 3.12 6.40 6.82
N THR A 679 3.90 5.32 6.75
CA THR A 679 3.47 3.95 7.04
C THR A 679 3.72 3.58 8.50
N SER A 680 2.63 3.34 9.25
CA SER A 680 2.68 3.01 10.69
C SER A 680 3.48 1.73 11.01
N ALA A 681 3.62 0.81 10.06
CA ALA A 681 4.30 -0.47 10.24
C ALA A 681 5.83 -0.41 10.10
N VAL A 682 6.41 0.78 10.08
CA VAL A 682 7.85 1.06 10.03
C VAL A 682 8.27 1.82 11.30
N MET A 683 9.34 1.39 11.95
CA MET A 683 9.88 2.02 13.17
C MET A 683 11.41 1.97 13.19
N GLU A 684 12.06 3.01 13.70
CA GLU A 684 13.49 3.03 14.03
C GLU A 684 13.65 2.91 15.56
N ILE A 685 14.57 2.05 16.04
CA ILE A 685 14.84 1.80 17.46
C ILE A 685 16.35 1.87 17.72
N GLN A 686 16.78 2.38 18.88
CA GLN A 686 18.21 2.40 19.21
C GLN A 686 18.81 0.99 19.36
N ILE A 687 20.10 0.86 19.04
CA ILE A 687 20.78 -0.45 18.93
C ILE A 687 20.77 -1.27 20.22
N ASP A 688 20.85 -0.61 21.37
CA ASP A 688 21.00 -1.28 22.67
C ASP A 688 19.67 -1.85 23.22
N GLU A 689 18.53 -1.44 22.65
CA GLU A 689 17.19 -1.73 23.19
C GLU A 689 16.44 -2.82 22.40
N ILE A 690 16.96 -3.22 21.24
CA ILE A 690 16.27 -4.11 20.28
C ILE A 690 15.90 -5.48 20.86
N GLN A 691 16.68 -6.01 21.81
CA GLN A 691 16.39 -7.32 22.44
C GLN A 691 15.16 -7.23 23.34
N ASN A 692 15.13 -6.25 24.24
CA ASN A 692 14.00 -5.97 25.13
C ASN A 692 12.74 -5.66 24.32
N PHE A 693 12.86 -4.90 23.22
CA PHE A 693 11.75 -4.60 22.32
C PHE A 693 11.14 -5.87 21.69
N VAL A 694 11.96 -6.80 21.19
CA VAL A 694 11.46 -8.04 20.56
C VAL A 694 10.79 -8.96 21.59
N GLU A 695 11.29 -8.98 22.83
CA GLU A 695 10.64 -9.70 23.94
C GLU A 695 9.30 -9.06 24.31
N GLN A 696 9.23 -7.72 24.47
CA GLN A 696 7.97 -7.06 24.81
C GLN A 696 6.95 -7.09 23.67
N LEU A 697 7.39 -7.03 22.42
CA LEU A 697 6.52 -7.24 21.25
C LEU A 697 5.87 -8.63 21.26
N HIS A 698 6.53 -9.65 21.81
CA HIS A 698 5.87 -10.95 22.02
C HIS A 698 4.75 -10.85 23.06
N ASN A 699 4.98 -10.15 24.17
CA ASN A 699 3.99 -9.98 25.24
C ASN A 699 2.77 -9.18 24.74
N VAL A 700 2.99 -8.06 24.05
CA VAL A 700 1.93 -7.20 23.47
C VAL A 700 1.08 -7.93 22.42
N LEU A 701 1.62 -8.94 21.74
CA LEU A 701 0.88 -9.78 20.80
C LEU A 701 0.23 -11.02 21.45
N ASP A 702 0.51 -11.30 22.73
CA ASP A 702 -0.13 -12.38 23.51
C ASP A 702 -1.26 -11.89 24.43
N ALA A 703 -1.38 -10.56 24.59
CA ALA A 703 -2.50 -9.86 25.23
C ALA A 703 -3.63 -9.55 24.22
#